data_AF-A0A9D7XDU9-F1
#
_entry.id   AF-A0A9D7XDU9-F1
#
_cell.length_a   1.000
_cell.length_b   1.000
_cell.length_c   1.000
_cell.angle_alpha   90.00
_cell.angle_beta   90.00
_cell.angle_gamma   90.00
#
_symmetry.space_group_name_H-M   'P 1'
#
loop_
_entity.id
_entity.type
_entity.pdbx_description
1 polymer ?
#
loop_
_entity_poly.entity_id
_entity_poly.type
_entity_poly.pdbx_seq_one_letter_code
_entity_poly.pdbx_strand_id
1 'polypeptide(L)'
;MNGLRWILWLGLMMSMQSLCAQVYIVNTADDTDDGSCTTGHCSFREAIHAANGDGIASRIEFNIPGMAPHQIIPNGPFPNVTDPFLTVAGETQPGPLGSIVINFAFRNFSGASFWNILSTDVFISGLTFSNFGYSTAGDEVLRVGDFGRSADRFSLYNCAFTNDNLIVNFIDLANVHIFNSSNALVRKNIFGSDYGKSTINTYFSSLMLNQNLALKPCVIDSNIFVSSRTALNARGGDLNISKNIFGALDTSKANTFTNQETGIAFDLFGKYSVTDNFFIFHIHNAITNRNLGINDNGINISGNRFFNFKTAISLFASAQINNNYAANILGGFNGRFSTISSPPFFNISVDLENNQTENLQNFYELFGNANLIRSKHSKNRIYCNENNPVNIAPFIDAIKPPVPVIVSVNPNLIKGTARPNDSISIYENTRRNCPTADCRGGVEIGRSLADASGNWILARNFTAGASLSAYVWNNNNVPLVYSEFSNCYRCTPSAPIPVTPTICEGETFTFRSRVYSASKTSDTITIPGDGIIICDSVFHVNLTLLKPNRVTQNVNVCFDDTLRIARIKLYAGKLIDSATLKNANQCDSTIVFKGTLVGYRSLTQTICSNSSLTIGNTTFDKNKTTGRVRLAGQASGACDSIIDVNIIIKDYAEHFLNLTKCPGEDTLLNGKLYNAGNPSGIDTLKGASTTGCDSIIHVDLKYPNTTGTFNTTICNSDSVFIVKEYFSARKPNGQIICHNGEACASVFGCDSIINVTLNFIPDAIGSYRADICGGDTLTLPGFPGEPFFSGHTTGTLKMVNGATNGCDSIINVSVNIIPEAIGTYRADICRGDTLTLPGFPGEPFFNGHTSGTLKMVNGAANGCDSLIQVSLNVLPDAKGSFDTVLCDNQTLNFYGNLFDINKPSDTIQLKNQATFGCDSFIIVRIQFNSESAGVYNPLLCPKDSVRVGNQFYSANHPSGSERLPNASATGCDSVVKVNINLIPDIVLDFRTNDLLCNRANSGQLIIDKIIGGNGTLMISIDNGTALPYRAGMVVPALSLGNHSIRVIDQMGCDAISNFTINNAAQLNLSLPQDTTIKKGISVDITAKPNFNPGSISWIPTDFLNCTNCLDPVSTPDQTITYTLILTDENDCEIQDQITITVIAEQTDVYFPNAFSPNGDQVNDLFFPVFKFPITTTIQYFQIYDRWGELIFERRNGLKGEVFEWNGMYNNHRVLPGVYVYSIQFMGDDQTHQNRTGEVTLLR
;
A
#
# COMPACT_ATOMS: atom_id res chain seq x y z
N MET A 1 -61.42 8.29 -23.31
CA MET A 1 -62.02 7.35 -24.28
C MET A 1 -61.14 6.12 -24.36
N ASN A 2 -61.40 5.09 -23.55
CA ASN A 2 -60.35 4.13 -23.16
C ASN A 2 -60.52 2.73 -23.80
N GLY A 3 -61.32 2.60 -24.86
CA GLY A 3 -61.57 1.32 -25.55
C GLY A 3 -60.59 0.98 -26.69
N LEU A 4 -60.11 1.96 -27.46
CA LEU A 4 -59.34 1.67 -28.70
C LEU A 4 -57.83 1.46 -28.50
N ARG A 5 -57.25 1.78 -27.34
CA ARG A 5 -55.79 1.64 -27.13
C ARG A 5 -55.31 0.21 -26.86
N TRP A 6 -56.19 -0.70 -26.41
CA TRP A 6 -55.84 -2.08 -26.10
C TRP A 6 -55.78 -2.99 -27.34
N ILE A 7 -56.68 -2.78 -28.30
CA ILE A 7 -56.73 -3.58 -29.55
C ILE A 7 -55.47 -3.30 -30.42
N LEU A 8 -54.99 -2.07 -30.44
CA LEU A 8 -53.76 -1.68 -31.16
C LEU A 8 -52.46 -2.26 -30.56
N TRP A 9 -52.45 -2.65 -29.28
CA TRP A 9 -51.30 -3.29 -28.65
C TRP A 9 -51.27 -4.81 -28.88
N LEU A 10 -52.42 -5.48 -28.80
CA LEU A 10 -52.54 -6.90 -29.17
C LEU A 10 -52.33 -7.13 -30.68
N GLY A 11 -52.75 -6.19 -31.53
CA GLY A 11 -52.51 -6.27 -32.98
C GLY A 11 -51.04 -6.21 -33.38
N LEU A 12 -50.20 -5.42 -32.69
CA LEU A 12 -48.79 -5.26 -33.04
C LEU A 12 -47.90 -6.42 -32.57
N MET A 13 -48.29 -7.14 -31.52
CA MET A 13 -47.52 -8.29 -31.00
C MET A 13 -47.77 -9.62 -31.76
N MET A 14 -48.63 -9.62 -32.78
CA MET A 14 -48.90 -10.81 -33.62
C MET A 14 -48.38 -10.72 -35.06
N SER A 15 -47.62 -9.67 -35.43
CA SER A 15 -47.00 -9.55 -36.75
C SER A 15 -45.49 -9.27 -36.74
N MET A 16 -44.82 -9.39 -35.58
CA MET A 16 -43.38 -9.64 -35.55
C MET A 16 -43.16 -11.14 -35.37
N GLN A 17 -43.08 -11.86 -36.49
CA GLN A 17 -42.32 -13.10 -36.50
C GLN A 17 -40.90 -12.75 -36.05
N SER A 18 -40.31 -13.57 -35.17
CA SER A 18 -38.88 -13.55 -34.97
C SER A 18 -38.21 -13.96 -36.28
N LEU A 19 -37.74 -13.00 -37.06
CA LEU A 19 -36.65 -13.21 -38.00
C LEU A 19 -35.44 -13.57 -37.15
N CYS A 20 -35.31 -14.86 -36.87
CA CYS A 20 -34.13 -15.41 -36.23
C CYS A 20 -32.96 -15.13 -37.17
N ALA A 21 -32.01 -14.33 -36.72
CA ALA A 21 -30.83 -14.04 -37.52
C ALA A 21 -30.13 -15.37 -37.86
N GLN A 22 -29.66 -15.52 -39.10
CA GLN A 22 -28.97 -16.73 -39.51
C GLN A 22 -27.64 -16.82 -38.78
N VAL A 23 -27.46 -17.89 -37.99
CA VAL A 23 -26.26 -18.07 -37.18
C VAL A 23 -25.22 -18.86 -37.96
N TYR A 24 -24.02 -18.30 -38.07
CA TYR A 24 -22.83 -18.96 -38.61
C TYR A 24 -21.81 -19.11 -37.50
N ILE A 25 -21.37 -20.34 -37.21
CA ILE A 25 -20.47 -20.63 -36.08
C ILE A 25 -19.09 -20.96 -36.63
N VAL A 26 -18.16 -20.01 -36.49
CA VAL A 26 -16.74 -20.20 -36.77
C VAL A 26 -16.20 -21.24 -35.80
N ASN A 27 -15.71 -22.35 -36.35
CA ASN A 27 -15.30 -23.54 -35.60
C ASN A 27 -13.86 -23.98 -35.87
N THR A 28 -13.19 -23.39 -36.87
CA THR A 28 -11.74 -23.48 -37.05
C THR A 28 -11.05 -22.12 -36.87
N ALA A 29 -9.75 -22.15 -36.59
CA ALA A 29 -8.87 -20.98 -36.67
C ALA A 29 -8.24 -20.78 -38.06
N ASP A 30 -8.41 -21.73 -38.98
CA ASP A 30 -7.86 -21.64 -40.35
C ASP A 30 -8.58 -20.55 -41.16
N ASP A 31 -7.85 -19.86 -42.05
CA ASP A 31 -8.40 -18.91 -43.03
C ASP A 31 -8.47 -19.53 -44.45
N THR A 32 -8.99 -20.74 -44.52
CA THR A 32 -9.39 -21.41 -45.77
C THR A 32 -10.74 -20.90 -46.26
N ASP A 33 -11.02 -21.17 -47.54
CA ASP A 33 -12.31 -20.91 -48.18
C ASP A 33 -12.66 -22.14 -49.03
N ASP A 34 -13.35 -23.11 -48.42
CA ASP A 34 -13.88 -24.28 -49.12
C ASP A 34 -15.19 -23.99 -49.89
N GLY A 35 -15.75 -22.78 -49.68
CA GLY A 35 -17.01 -22.32 -50.26
C GLY A 35 -18.24 -22.59 -49.39
N SER A 36 -18.10 -23.16 -48.19
CA SER A 36 -19.25 -23.54 -47.34
C SER A 36 -18.98 -23.50 -45.82
N CYS A 37 -19.55 -22.52 -45.12
CA CYS A 37 -19.62 -22.57 -43.66
C CYS A 37 -20.55 -23.71 -43.19
N THR A 38 -19.99 -24.76 -42.60
CA THR A 38 -20.72 -25.94 -42.10
C THR A 38 -20.41 -26.26 -40.63
N THR A 39 -21.14 -27.23 -40.06
CA THR A 39 -20.88 -27.77 -38.73
C THR A 39 -19.62 -28.63 -38.62
N GLY A 40 -19.02 -29.04 -39.75
CA GLY A 40 -17.77 -29.81 -39.78
C GLY A 40 -16.52 -28.93 -40.01
N HIS A 41 -16.69 -27.86 -40.77
CA HIS A 41 -15.68 -26.83 -41.02
C HIS A 41 -16.40 -25.50 -41.32
N CYS A 42 -16.02 -24.43 -40.64
CA CYS A 42 -16.41 -23.06 -40.97
C CYS A 42 -15.31 -22.10 -40.49
N SER A 43 -14.59 -21.51 -41.45
CA SER A 43 -13.65 -20.40 -41.21
C SER A 43 -14.39 -19.08 -41.02
N PHE A 44 -13.72 -18.07 -40.48
CA PHE A 44 -14.30 -16.73 -40.37
C PHE A 44 -14.58 -16.10 -41.75
N ARG A 45 -13.79 -16.45 -42.77
CA ARG A 45 -14.00 -16.05 -44.16
C ARG A 45 -15.24 -16.69 -44.78
N GLU A 46 -15.42 -18.00 -44.58
CA GLU A 46 -16.60 -18.75 -45.02
C GLU A 46 -17.87 -18.23 -44.34
N ALA A 47 -17.80 -17.88 -43.05
CA ALA A 47 -18.91 -17.26 -42.32
C ALA A 47 -19.32 -15.88 -42.88
N ILE A 48 -18.34 -15.02 -43.23
CA ILE A 48 -18.63 -13.72 -43.88
C ILE A 48 -19.19 -13.94 -45.30
N HIS A 49 -18.66 -14.89 -46.06
CA HIS A 49 -19.18 -15.22 -47.39
C HIS A 49 -20.61 -15.75 -47.37
N ALA A 50 -20.96 -16.59 -46.38
CA ALA A 50 -22.31 -17.13 -46.23
C ALA A 50 -23.33 -16.04 -45.84
N ALA A 51 -23.03 -15.21 -44.83
CA ALA A 51 -23.85 -14.08 -44.42
C ALA A 51 -24.09 -13.06 -45.57
N ASN A 52 -23.04 -12.75 -46.34
CA ASN A 52 -23.17 -11.92 -47.53
C ASN A 52 -24.06 -12.53 -48.64
N GLY A 53 -24.29 -13.84 -48.62
CA GLY A 53 -24.96 -14.59 -49.68
C GLY A 53 -26.42 -14.96 -49.41
N ASP A 54 -26.88 -14.99 -48.15
CA ASP A 54 -28.24 -15.43 -47.80
C ASP A 54 -29.31 -14.34 -47.98
N GLY A 55 -28.93 -13.06 -47.91
CA GLY A 55 -29.83 -11.92 -48.11
C GLY A 55 -30.80 -11.65 -46.95
N ILE A 56 -30.56 -12.21 -45.77
CA ILE A 56 -31.31 -11.96 -44.53
C ILE A 56 -30.41 -11.25 -43.50
N ALA A 57 -30.78 -11.26 -42.22
CA ALA A 57 -29.95 -10.72 -41.14
C ALA A 57 -29.13 -11.84 -40.51
N SER A 58 -27.84 -11.61 -40.27
CA SER A 58 -26.91 -12.68 -39.86
C SER A 58 -26.20 -12.42 -38.53
N ARG A 59 -25.83 -13.49 -37.84
CA ARG A 59 -24.93 -13.47 -36.68
C ARG A 59 -23.77 -14.44 -36.88
N ILE A 60 -22.55 -13.93 -36.86
CA ILE A 60 -21.33 -14.73 -36.80
C ILE A 60 -20.92 -14.89 -35.33
N GLU A 61 -20.79 -16.14 -34.91
CA GLU A 61 -20.39 -16.57 -33.57
C GLU A 61 -19.10 -17.40 -33.67
N PHE A 62 -18.40 -17.57 -32.56
CA PHE A 62 -17.12 -18.28 -32.48
C PHE A 62 -17.21 -19.38 -31.41
N ASN A 63 -16.88 -20.60 -31.80
CA ASN A 63 -16.78 -21.75 -30.92
C ASN A 63 -15.67 -22.69 -31.42
N ILE A 64 -14.46 -22.15 -31.56
CA ILE A 64 -13.27 -22.87 -32.01
C ILE A 64 -12.79 -23.79 -30.88
N PRO A 65 -12.63 -25.11 -31.10
CA PRO A 65 -12.11 -26.02 -30.08
C PRO A 65 -10.66 -25.73 -29.68
N GLY A 66 -10.32 -26.00 -28.42
CA GLY A 66 -8.95 -25.86 -27.89
C GLY A 66 -8.86 -24.91 -26.70
N MET A 67 -7.68 -24.32 -26.49
CA MET A 67 -7.45 -23.28 -25.48
C MET A 67 -7.27 -21.92 -26.16
N ALA A 68 -7.95 -20.90 -25.63
CA ALA A 68 -7.78 -19.52 -26.06
C ALA A 68 -6.41 -18.95 -25.60
N PRO A 69 -5.84 -17.93 -26.31
CA PRO A 69 -6.39 -17.25 -27.47
C PRO A 69 -6.22 -18.02 -28.79
N HIS A 70 -7.30 -18.13 -29.57
CA HIS A 70 -7.28 -18.76 -30.89
C HIS A 70 -6.81 -17.73 -31.92
N GLN A 71 -5.72 -18.04 -32.64
CA GLN A 71 -5.13 -17.15 -33.64
C GLN A 71 -5.60 -17.52 -35.04
N ILE A 72 -6.47 -16.69 -35.62
CA ILE A 72 -6.81 -16.73 -37.04
C ILE A 72 -5.72 -15.96 -37.79
N ILE A 73 -4.99 -16.62 -38.68
CA ILE A 73 -3.94 -15.98 -39.50
C ILE A 73 -4.45 -15.81 -40.93
N PRO A 74 -4.80 -14.57 -41.37
CA PRO A 74 -5.37 -14.39 -42.70
C PRO A 74 -4.39 -14.74 -43.82
N ASN A 75 -4.89 -15.44 -44.83
CA ASN A 75 -4.22 -15.70 -46.11
C ASN A 75 -4.29 -14.49 -47.05
N GLY A 76 -5.30 -13.64 -46.89
CA GLY A 76 -5.47 -12.36 -47.60
C GLY A 76 -6.56 -11.50 -46.97
N PRO A 77 -6.88 -10.31 -47.53
CA PRO A 77 -8.00 -9.46 -47.07
C PRO A 77 -9.30 -10.25 -46.82
N PHE A 78 -10.03 -9.92 -45.76
CA PHE A 78 -11.34 -10.55 -45.51
C PHE A 78 -12.40 -10.05 -46.51
N PRO A 79 -13.46 -10.84 -46.77
CA PRO A 79 -14.49 -10.44 -47.72
C PRO A 79 -15.19 -9.16 -47.25
N ASN A 80 -15.51 -8.27 -48.19
CA ASN A 80 -16.24 -7.04 -47.89
C ASN A 80 -17.62 -7.38 -47.33
N VAL A 81 -18.03 -6.77 -46.22
CA VAL A 81 -19.38 -6.96 -45.66
C VAL A 81 -20.39 -6.16 -46.49
N THR A 82 -21.35 -6.88 -47.05
CA THR A 82 -22.48 -6.38 -47.86
C THR A 82 -23.84 -6.83 -47.33
N ASP A 83 -23.89 -7.76 -46.37
CA ASP A 83 -25.07 -8.08 -45.55
C ASP A 83 -25.66 -6.79 -44.91
N PRO A 84 -26.98 -6.52 -45.02
CA PRO A 84 -27.62 -5.31 -44.49
C PRO A 84 -27.79 -5.25 -42.96
N PHE A 85 -27.56 -6.35 -42.24
CA PHE A 85 -27.76 -6.50 -40.79
C PHE A 85 -26.84 -7.58 -40.16
N LEU A 86 -25.51 -7.39 -40.25
CA LEU A 86 -24.53 -8.36 -39.73
C LEU A 86 -24.08 -8.08 -38.29
N THR A 87 -24.16 -9.08 -37.40
CA THR A 87 -23.50 -9.07 -36.08
C THR A 87 -22.33 -10.05 -36.02
N VAL A 88 -21.12 -9.60 -35.71
CA VAL A 88 -19.92 -10.43 -35.49
C VAL A 88 -19.54 -10.38 -34.01
N ALA A 89 -19.77 -11.47 -33.28
CA ALA A 89 -19.73 -11.51 -31.82
C ALA A 89 -18.57 -12.36 -31.29
N GLY A 90 -17.34 -11.83 -31.33
CA GLY A 90 -16.13 -12.50 -30.86
C GLY A 90 -16.17 -12.92 -29.38
N GLU A 91 -16.98 -12.25 -28.55
CA GLU A 91 -17.22 -12.61 -27.15
C GLU A 91 -18.07 -13.87 -26.93
N THR A 92 -18.49 -14.55 -28.00
CA THR A 92 -19.09 -15.89 -27.92
C THR A 92 -18.06 -17.00 -27.72
N GLN A 93 -16.80 -16.78 -28.10
CA GLN A 93 -15.70 -17.71 -27.81
C GLN A 93 -15.46 -17.79 -26.28
N PRO A 94 -15.48 -18.99 -25.67
CA PRO A 94 -15.23 -19.12 -24.23
C PRO A 94 -13.81 -18.67 -23.83
N GLY A 95 -13.71 -17.61 -23.04
CA GLY A 95 -12.45 -17.14 -22.44
C GLY A 95 -12.45 -15.66 -22.04
N PRO A 96 -11.27 -15.08 -21.72
CA PRO A 96 -11.12 -13.65 -21.47
C PRO A 96 -11.23 -12.80 -22.76
N LEU A 97 -11.18 -11.48 -22.64
CA LEU A 97 -11.11 -10.60 -23.81
C LEU A 97 -9.83 -10.85 -24.61
N GLY A 98 -9.97 -10.89 -25.93
CA GLY A 98 -8.91 -11.33 -26.84
C GLY A 98 -8.83 -12.85 -27.05
N SER A 99 -9.87 -13.61 -26.69
CA SER A 99 -9.92 -15.05 -26.99
C SER A 99 -9.95 -15.39 -28.49
N ILE A 100 -10.34 -14.45 -29.35
CA ILE A 100 -10.16 -14.50 -30.81
C ILE A 100 -9.16 -13.42 -31.23
N VAL A 101 -8.08 -13.83 -31.88
CA VAL A 101 -7.00 -12.96 -32.37
C VAL A 101 -6.85 -13.11 -33.87
N ILE A 102 -7.16 -12.06 -34.63
CA ILE A 102 -6.81 -11.92 -36.03
C ILE A 102 -5.34 -11.51 -36.11
N ASN A 103 -4.45 -12.49 -36.29
CA ASN A 103 -3.00 -12.30 -36.31
C ASN A 103 -2.50 -12.13 -37.75
N PHE A 104 -2.09 -10.92 -38.09
CA PHE A 104 -1.65 -10.55 -39.43
C PHE A 104 -0.22 -10.98 -39.78
N ALA A 105 0.54 -11.52 -38.83
CA ALA A 105 1.91 -12.02 -39.05
C ALA A 105 2.84 -11.02 -39.79
N PHE A 106 2.68 -9.72 -39.52
CA PHE A 106 3.38 -8.60 -40.14
C PHE A 106 3.21 -8.49 -41.67
N ARG A 107 2.16 -9.11 -42.23
CA ARG A 107 1.77 -8.92 -43.64
C ARG A 107 1.45 -7.45 -43.91
N ASN A 108 1.81 -7.02 -45.12
CA ASN A 108 1.72 -5.66 -45.63
C ASN A 108 0.67 -5.60 -46.76
N PHE A 109 -0.20 -4.59 -46.76
CA PHE A 109 -1.37 -4.52 -47.65
C PHE A 109 -1.22 -3.55 -48.83
N SER A 110 -0.07 -2.88 -48.96
CA SER A 110 0.32 -2.08 -50.13
C SER A 110 -0.67 -0.98 -50.53
N GLY A 111 -1.33 -0.35 -49.55
CA GLY A 111 -2.31 0.73 -49.73
C GLY A 111 -3.76 0.25 -49.81
N ALA A 112 -4.05 -0.99 -49.39
CA ALA A 112 -5.39 -1.55 -49.34
C ALA A 112 -5.89 -1.77 -47.91
N SER A 113 -7.17 -1.48 -47.69
CA SER A 113 -7.86 -1.78 -46.43
C SER A 113 -8.12 -3.29 -46.31
N PHE A 114 -7.68 -3.92 -45.22
CA PHE A 114 -7.73 -5.37 -45.02
C PHE A 114 -9.15 -5.92 -44.91
N TRP A 115 -10.07 -5.21 -44.25
CA TRP A 115 -11.47 -5.60 -44.14
C TRP A 115 -12.37 -4.36 -44.33
N ASN A 116 -13.31 -4.44 -45.27
CA ASN A 116 -14.21 -3.34 -45.63
C ASN A 116 -15.64 -3.64 -45.20
N ILE A 117 -16.23 -2.74 -44.43
CA ILE A 117 -17.64 -2.76 -44.06
C ILE A 117 -18.37 -1.77 -44.97
N LEU A 118 -19.09 -2.29 -45.97
CA LEU A 118 -19.72 -1.50 -47.03
C LEU A 118 -21.26 -1.47 -46.94
N SER A 119 -21.77 -1.70 -45.73
CA SER A 119 -23.19 -1.93 -45.43
C SER A 119 -23.60 -1.30 -44.08
N THR A 120 -24.91 -1.18 -43.85
CA THR A 120 -25.50 -0.59 -42.63
C THR A 120 -25.71 -1.61 -41.52
N ASP A 121 -25.99 -1.13 -40.30
CA ASP A 121 -26.37 -1.96 -39.13
C ASP A 121 -25.38 -3.11 -38.83
N VAL A 122 -24.09 -2.89 -39.11
CA VAL A 122 -23.03 -3.88 -38.82
C VAL A 122 -22.47 -3.67 -37.40
N PHE A 123 -22.53 -4.71 -36.59
CA PHE A 123 -22.03 -4.74 -35.21
C PHE A 123 -20.83 -5.69 -35.12
N ILE A 124 -19.68 -5.22 -34.61
CA ILE A 124 -18.47 -6.02 -34.42
C ILE A 124 -18.00 -5.91 -32.97
N SER A 125 -17.81 -7.05 -32.30
CA SER A 125 -17.34 -7.09 -30.92
C SER A 125 -16.38 -8.23 -30.58
N GLY A 126 -15.62 -8.04 -29.50
CA GLY A 126 -14.79 -9.08 -28.85
C GLY A 126 -13.50 -9.49 -29.58
N LEU A 127 -13.27 -9.03 -30.81
CA LEU A 127 -12.10 -9.39 -31.62
C LEU A 127 -10.84 -8.63 -31.21
N THR A 128 -9.69 -9.31 -31.21
CA THR A 128 -8.36 -8.66 -31.18
C THR A 128 -7.71 -8.73 -32.57
N PHE A 129 -7.13 -7.63 -33.01
CA PHE A 129 -6.39 -7.49 -34.26
C PHE A 129 -4.92 -7.27 -33.90
N SER A 130 -4.01 -8.16 -34.34
CA SER A 130 -2.60 -8.14 -33.89
C SER A 130 -1.57 -8.25 -35.01
N ASN A 131 -0.42 -7.59 -34.86
CA ASN A 131 0.77 -7.74 -35.72
C ASN A 131 0.57 -7.30 -37.19
N PHE A 132 -0.18 -6.22 -37.44
CA PHE A 132 -0.47 -5.73 -38.80
C PHE A 132 0.68 -4.90 -39.39
N GLY A 133 1.07 -5.21 -40.63
CA GLY A 133 2.13 -4.49 -41.33
C GLY A 133 1.64 -3.22 -42.04
N TYR A 134 2.18 -2.07 -41.64
CA TYR A 134 2.02 -0.81 -42.36
C TYR A 134 3.26 -0.53 -43.23
N SER A 135 3.06 -0.16 -44.50
CA SER A 135 4.14 0.30 -45.38
C SER A 135 3.75 1.45 -46.30
N THR A 136 2.47 1.59 -46.64
CA THR A 136 1.98 2.40 -47.76
C THR A 136 0.77 3.21 -47.30
N ALA A 137 0.68 4.49 -47.67
CA ALA A 137 -0.47 5.32 -47.31
C ALA A 137 -1.79 4.67 -47.78
N GLY A 138 -2.78 4.56 -46.90
CA GLY A 138 -4.02 3.82 -47.14
C GLY A 138 -4.04 2.35 -46.68
N ASP A 139 -2.97 1.80 -46.11
CA ASP A 139 -3.06 0.55 -45.34
C ASP A 139 -3.98 0.77 -44.11
N GLU A 140 -5.06 0.00 -44.00
CA GLU A 140 -6.07 0.12 -42.92
C GLU A 140 -6.47 -1.28 -42.43
N VAL A 141 -6.63 -1.50 -41.12
CA VAL A 141 -7.09 -2.82 -40.61
C VAL A 141 -8.59 -2.99 -40.83
N LEU A 142 -9.37 -1.95 -40.52
CA LEU A 142 -10.82 -1.94 -40.69
C LEU A 142 -11.29 -0.63 -41.32
N ARG A 143 -11.93 -0.72 -42.48
CA ARG A 143 -12.57 0.40 -43.17
C ARG A 143 -14.07 0.30 -43.06
N VAL A 144 -14.73 1.41 -42.74
CA VAL A 144 -16.18 1.50 -42.56
C VAL A 144 -16.72 2.57 -43.50
N GLY A 145 -17.39 2.14 -44.56
CA GLY A 145 -17.83 3.00 -45.67
C GLY A 145 -16.73 3.41 -46.65
N ASP A 146 -17.14 4.06 -47.74
CA ASP A 146 -16.26 4.64 -48.74
C ASP A 146 -16.81 5.99 -49.26
N PHE A 147 -16.28 6.52 -50.36
CA PHE A 147 -16.71 7.81 -50.90
C PHE A 147 -18.11 7.79 -51.57
N GLY A 148 -18.61 6.61 -51.96
CA GLY A 148 -19.92 6.39 -52.56
C GLY A 148 -20.88 5.52 -51.73
N ARG A 149 -20.41 4.78 -50.73
CA ARG A 149 -21.20 3.90 -49.85
C ARG A 149 -21.08 4.30 -48.38
N SER A 150 -22.22 4.30 -47.68
CA SER A 150 -22.31 4.67 -46.27
C SER A 150 -22.63 3.47 -45.39
N ALA A 151 -21.86 3.28 -44.32
CA ALA A 151 -22.06 2.22 -43.33
C ALA A 151 -22.76 2.78 -42.08
N ASP A 152 -23.94 3.36 -42.28
CA ASP A 152 -24.75 3.95 -41.21
C ASP A 152 -25.12 2.90 -40.14
N ARG A 153 -25.13 3.32 -38.86
CA ARG A 153 -25.39 2.52 -37.64
C ARG A 153 -24.31 1.47 -37.29
N PHE A 154 -23.16 1.51 -37.97
CA PHE A 154 -21.99 0.70 -37.61
C PHE A 154 -21.60 0.83 -36.12
N SER A 155 -21.34 -0.31 -35.47
CA SER A 155 -20.89 -0.37 -34.07
C SER A 155 -19.64 -1.24 -33.91
N LEU A 156 -18.61 -0.68 -33.26
CA LEU A 156 -17.38 -1.39 -32.87
C LEU A 156 -17.26 -1.38 -31.35
N TYR A 157 -17.35 -2.55 -30.71
CA TYR A 157 -17.46 -2.66 -29.26
C TYR A 157 -16.47 -3.65 -28.65
N ASN A 158 -15.69 -3.21 -27.66
CA ASN A 158 -14.88 -4.09 -26.82
C ASN A 158 -13.84 -4.94 -27.62
N CYS A 159 -13.36 -4.41 -28.75
CA CYS A 159 -12.29 -4.97 -29.57
C CYS A 159 -10.92 -4.38 -29.22
N ALA A 160 -9.83 -5.05 -29.58
CA ALA A 160 -8.46 -4.55 -29.39
C ALA A 160 -7.67 -4.50 -30.72
N PHE A 161 -6.79 -3.50 -30.86
CA PHE A 161 -5.92 -3.32 -32.03
C PHE A 161 -4.48 -3.10 -31.55
N THR A 162 -3.67 -4.16 -31.54
CA THR A 162 -2.33 -4.20 -30.95
C THR A 162 -1.26 -4.41 -32.02
N ASN A 163 -0.18 -3.64 -32.03
CA ASN A 163 0.86 -3.81 -33.04
C ASN A 163 2.25 -3.43 -32.51
N ASP A 164 3.21 -4.32 -32.71
CA ASP A 164 4.55 -4.17 -32.18
C ASP A 164 5.55 -3.96 -33.32
N ASN A 165 6.35 -2.88 -33.23
CA ASN A 165 7.59 -2.67 -33.98
C ASN A 165 7.52 -2.55 -35.53
N LEU A 166 6.93 -1.46 -36.04
CA LEU A 166 7.25 -0.95 -37.39
C LEU A 166 7.50 0.57 -37.41
N ILE A 167 8.41 1.00 -38.29
CA ILE A 167 8.73 2.40 -38.59
C ILE A 167 8.22 2.70 -40.01
N VAL A 168 7.36 3.72 -40.18
CA VAL A 168 6.87 4.14 -41.49
C VAL A 168 6.73 5.66 -41.56
N ASN A 169 6.95 6.22 -42.76
CA ASN A 169 7.08 7.67 -42.97
C ASN A 169 5.84 8.32 -43.63
N PHE A 170 4.67 7.67 -43.61
CA PHE A 170 3.46 8.11 -44.32
C PHE A 170 2.39 8.69 -43.39
N ILE A 171 1.61 9.65 -43.91
CA ILE A 171 0.82 10.62 -43.11
C ILE A 171 -0.69 10.34 -43.01
N ASP A 172 -1.22 9.39 -43.79
CA ASP A 172 -2.63 8.97 -43.78
C ASP A 172 -2.67 7.44 -43.62
N LEU A 173 -2.65 7.00 -42.35
CA LEU A 173 -2.59 5.60 -41.92
C LEU A 173 -3.35 5.43 -40.59
N ALA A 174 -4.20 4.40 -40.48
CA ALA A 174 -5.07 4.18 -39.33
C ALA A 174 -5.38 2.70 -39.05
N ASN A 175 -5.71 2.37 -37.79
CA ASN A 175 -6.21 1.04 -37.43
C ASN A 175 -7.66 0.93 -37.93
N VAL A 176 -8.50 1.92 -37.60
CA VAL A 176 -9.90 1.99 -38.03
C VAL A 176 -10.16 3.33 -38.73
N HIS A 177 -10.74 3.27 -39.93
CA HIS A 177 -11.15 4.46 -40.69
C HIS A 177 -12.65 4.42 -40.99
N ILE A 178 -13.40 5.42 -40.50
CA ILE A 178 -14.84 5.55 -40.72
C ILE A 178 -15.11 6.70 -41.70
N PHE A 179 -15.57 6.37 -42.90
CA PHE A 179 -15.99 7.29 -43.94
C PHE A 179 -17.50 7.52 -43.88
N ASN A 180 -17.93 8.79 -43.87
CA ASN A 180 -19.28 9.25 -44.24
C ASN A 180 -20.46 8.43 -43.65
N SER A 181 -20.35 7.95 -42.40
CA SER A 181 -21.28 7.00 -41.77
C SER A 181 -21.92 7.57 -40.51
N SER A 182 -23.24 7.58 -40.43
CA SER A 182 -24.02 8.22 -39.36
C SER A 182 -24.42 7.23 -38.27
N ASN A 183 -24.60 7.72 -37.05
CA ASN A 183 -24.88 6.94 -35.86
C ASN A 183 -23.81 5.87 -35.58
N ALA A 184 -22.57 6.11 -36.01
CA ALA A 184 -21.45 5.20 -35.78
C ALA A 184 -21.03 5.23 -34.31
N LEU A 185 -20.89 4.06 -33.69
CA LEU A 185 -20.57 3.90 -32.26
C LEU A 185 -19.26 3.13 -32.08
N VAL A 186 -18.22 3.80 -31.60
CA VAL A 186 -16.93 3.17 -31.24
C VAL A 186 -16.79 3.19 -29.72
N ARG A 187 -16.89 2.02 -29.07
CA ARG A 187 -17.06 1.96 -27.62
C ARG A 187 -16.25 0.86 -26.91
N LYS A 188 -15.58 1.20 -25.80
CA LYS A 188 -14.75 0.29 -24.97
C LYS A 188 -13.61 -0.44 -25.72
N ASN A 189 -13.19 0.04 -26.88
CA ASN A 189 -12.11 -0.59 -27.64
C ASN A 189 -10.73 -0.17 -27.08
N ILE A 190 -9.71 -0.97 -27.37
CA ILE A 190 -8.30 -0.69 -27.06
C ILE A 190 -7.53 -0.51 -28.37
N PHE A 191 -6.74 0.55 -28.50
CA PHE A 191 -5.88 0.78 -29.66
C PHE A 191 -4.45 1.10 -29.22
N GLY A 192 -3.48 0.19 -29.41
CA GLY A 192 -2.06 0.45 -29.08
C GLY A 192 -1.19 -0.80 -28.83
N SER A 193 0.13 -0.60 -28.81
CA SER A 193 1.20 -1.62 -28.77
C SER A 193 1.53 -2.17 -27.37
N ASP A 194 2.15 -3.37 -27.29
CA ASP A 194 2.92 -3.75 -26.10
C ASP A 194 4.38 -3.25 -26.22
N TYR A 195 4.97 -2.81 -25.12
CA TYR A 195 6.26 -2.10 -25.11
C TYR A 195 7.47 -3.05 -25.07
N GLY A 196 7.60 -3.89 -26.10
CA GLY A 196 8.77 -4.74 -26.37
C GLY A 196 9.94 -3.99 -27.05
N LYS A 197 10.61 -3.08 -26.31
CA LYS A 197 11.85 -2.35 -26.69
C LYS A 197 11.96 -1.94 -28.19
N SER A 198 11.41 -0.79 -28.57
CA SER A 198 11.86 -0.10 -29.80
C SER A 198 11.73 1.43 -29.73
N THR A 199 12.56 2.11 -30.53
CA THR A 199 12.47 3.56 -30.77
C THR A 199 11.54 3.82 -31.95
N ILE A 200 10.23 3.92 -31.67
CA ILE A 200 9.21 4.17 -32.70
C ILE A 200 9.27 5.62 -33.14
N ASN A 201 9.52 5.84 -34.44
CA ASN A 201 9.31 7.13 -35.08
C ASN A 201 8.03 7.12 -35.93
N THR A 202 7.27 8.22 -35.79
CA THR A 202 6.42 8.88 -36.81
C THR A 202 5.02 8.38 -37.22
N TYR A 203 4.16 9.39 -37.42
CA TYR A 203 3.00 9.60 -38.33
C TYR A 203 1.60 8.93 -38.22
N PHE A 204 1.24 8.05 -37.27
CA PHE A 204 -0.11 7.38 -37.31
C PHE A 204 -1.23 7.98 -36.45
N SER A 205 -2.48 7.66 -36.80
CA SER A 205 -3.71 7.92 -36.01
C SER A 205 -4.50 6.63 -35.76
N SER A 206 -4.72 6.24 -34.50
CA SER A 206 -5.40 4.96 -34.17
C SER A 206 -6.82 4.87 -34.71
N LEU A 207 -7.62 5.94 -34.57
CA LEU A 207 -8.96 6.06 -35.13
C LEU A 207 -9.03 7.30 -36.01
N MET A 208 -9.52 7.13 -37.24
CA MET A 208 -9.70 8.19 -38.21
C MET A 208 -11.16 8.28 -38.64
N LEU A 209 -11.74 9.47 -38.56
CA LEU A 209 -13.10 9.77 -39.04
C LEU A 209 -13.02 10.76 -40.19
N ASN A 210 -13.68 10.46 -41.30
CA ASN A 210 -13.76 11.32 -42.48
C ASN A 210 -15.23 11.48 -42.89
N GLN A 211 -15.87 12.51 -42.33
CA GLN A 211 -17.32 12.70 -42.37
C GLN A 211 -17.66 13.92 -43.21
N ASN A 212 -18.43 13.72 -44.29
CA ASN A 212 -18.88 14.81 -45.14
C ASN A 212 -19.74 15.82 -44.34
N LEU A 213 -19.68 17.08 -44.76
CA LEU A 213 -19.95 18.27 -43.94
C LEU A 213 -21.45 18.57 -43.64
N ALA A 214 -22.20 17.60 -43.12
CA ALA A 214 -23.46 17.82 -42.37
C ALA A 214 -24.00 16.55 -41.69
N LEU A 215 -24.56 16.72 -40.48
CA LEU A 215 -25.63 15.89 -39.90
C LEU A 215 -25.39 14.37 -39.70
N LYS A 216 -24.14 13.88 -39.72
CA LYS A 216 -23.80 12.49 -39.37
C LYS A 216 -23.24 12.41 -37.93
N PRO A 217 -24.06 12.07 -36.91
CA PRO A 217 -23.58 11.96 -35.53
C PRO A 217 -22.72 10.70 -35.34
N CYS A 218 -21.60 10.79 -34.63
CA CYS A 218 -20.81 9.64 -34.20
C CYS A 218 -20.47 9.72 -32.71
N VAL A 219 -20.35 8.57 -32.05
CA VAL A 219 -20.06 8.48 -30.60
C VAL A 219 -18.80 7.64 -30.38
N ILE A 220 -17.82 8.22 -29.69
CA ILE A 220 -16.59 7.56 -29.24
C ILE A 220 -16.60 7.55 -27.71
N ASP A 221 -17.02 6.44 -27.09
CA ASP A 221 -17.22 6.32 -25.64
C ASP A 221 -16.34 5.28 -24.95
N SER A 222 -15.71 5.66 -23.84
CA SER A 222 -15.00 4.73 -22.93
C SER A 222 -13.88 3.88 -23.56
N ASN A 223 -13.27 4.31 -24.68
CA ASN A 223 -12.16 3.60 -25.34
C ASN A 223 -10.81 3.94 -24.69
N ILE A 224 -9.79 3.11 -24.92
CA ILE A 224 -8.40 3.33 -24.50
C ILE A 224 -7.52 3.46 -25.74
N PHE A 225 -6.77 4.57 -25.84
CA PHE A 225 -5.83 4.84 -26.93
C PHE A 225 -4.41 4.91 -26.38
N VAL A 226 -3.47 4.15 -26.94
CA VAL A 226 -2.05 4.13 -26.61
C VAL A 226 -1.25 4.29 -27.91
N SER A 227 -1.23 5.52 -28.42
CA SER A 227 -0.61 5.89 -29.71
C SER A 227 0.71 6.64 -29.51
N SER A 228 1.66 6.44 -30.43
CA SER A 228 2.90 7.19 -30.48
C SER A 228 2.76 8.60 -31.05
N ARG A 229 1.67 8.93 -31.79
CA ARG A 229 1.52 10.26 -32.39
C ARG A 229 0.14 10.88 -32.24
N THR A 230 -0.86 10.44 -33.01
CA THR A 230 -2.25 10.90 -32.89
C THR A 230 -3.11 9.74 -32.38
N ALA A 231 -4.01 9.95 -31.43
CA ALA A 231 -4.95 8.91 -31.04
C ALA A 231 -6.22 8.94 -31.92
N LEU A 232 -6.83 10.11 -32.05
CA LEU A 232 -8.05 10.33 -32.83
C LEU A 232 -7.86 11.49 -33.82
N ASN A 233 -8.09 11.25 -35.11
CA ASN A 233 -8.22 12.31 -36.10
C ASN A 233 -9.66 12.42 -36.63
N ALA A 234 -10.25 13.61 -36.50
CA ALA A 234 -11.60 13.95 -36.88
C ALA A 234 -11.62 14.96 -38.05
N ARG A 235 -11.77 14.43 -39.27
CA ARG A 235 -12.06 15.20 -40.49
C ARG A 235 -13.59 15.31 -40.66
N GLY A 236 -14.24 16.09 -39.79
CA GLY A 236 -15.63 16.52 -39.93
C GLY A 236 -16.66 15.77 -39.07
N GLY A 237 -17.93 16.10 -39.27
CA GLY A 237 -19.10 15.43 -38.65
C GLY A 237 -19.55 16.02 -37.31
N ASP A 238 -20.65 15.50 -36.76
CA ASP A 238 -21.10 15.83 -35.40
C ASP A 238 -20.60 14.71 -34.46
N LEU A 239 -19.65 15.00 -33.57
CA LEU A 239 -18.94 14.00 -32.76
C LEU A 239 -19.16 14.22 -31.27
N ASN A 240 -19.47 13.14 -30.55
CA ASN A 240 -19.40 13.08 -29.09
C ASN A 240 -18.28 12.12 -28.67
N ILE A 241 -17.24 12.65 -28.04
CA ILE A 241 -16.05 11.94 -27.60
C ILE A 241 -16.05 11.96 -26.07
N SER A 242 -16.44 10.85 -25.44
CA SER A 242 -16.73 10.80 -24.00
C SER A 242 -15.98 9.72 -23.24
N LYS A 243 -15.45 10.04 -22.05
CA LYS A 243 -14.88 9.08 -21.06
C LYS A 243 -13.71 8.23 -21.57
N ASN A 244 -13.07 8.58 -22.67
CA ASN A 244 -11.94 7.84 -23.23
C ASN A 244 -10.65 8.12 -22.45
N ILE A 245 -9.71 7.18 -22.51
CA ILE A 245 -8.36 7.29 -21.93
C ILE A 245 -7.35 7.48 -23.07
N PHE A 246 -6.56 8.55 -22.99
CA PHE A 246 -5.58 8.96 -24.00
C PHE A 246 -4.16 8.84 -23.43
N GLY A 247 -3.46 7.83 -23.95
CA GLY A 247 -2.29 7.21 -23.37
C GLY A 247 -2.63 6.38 -22.14
N ALA A 248 -2.10 5.16 -22.05
CA ALA A 248 -2.14 4.31 -20.86
C ALA A 248 -0.74 3.72 -20.59
N LEU A 249 -0.43 3.48 -19.32
CA LEU A 249 0.93 3.25 -18.84
C LEU A 249 1.14 1.80 -18.41
N ASP A 250 2.02 1.08 -19.11
CA ASP A 250 2.70 -0.06 -18.50
C ASP A 250 3.69 0.47 -17.44
N THR A 251 3.43 0.14 -16.18
CA THR A 251 4.23 0.55 -15.02
C THR A 251 5.39 -0.41 -14.71
N SER A 252 5.46 -1.56 -15.38
CA SER A 252 6.50 -2.57 -15.20
C SER A 252 7.74 -2.32 -16.07
N LYS A 253 7.60 -1.55 -17.17
CA LYS A 253 8.65 -1.32 -18.18
C LYS A 253 9.19 0.11 -18.14
N ALA A 254 10.50 0.27 -18.36
CA ALA A 254 11.21 1.55 -18.32
C ALA A 254 10.99 2.38 -19.61
N ASN A 255 9.78 2.91 -19.77
CA ASN A 255 9.33 3.54 -21.00
C ASN A 255 9.83 4.99 -21.17
N THR A 256 10.78 5.20 -22.09
CA THR A 256 11.28 6.54 -22.47
C THR A 256 10.40 7.18 -23.54
N PHE A 257 9.45 8.03 -23.13
CA PHE A 257 8.48 8.68 -24.03
C PHE A 257 9.09 9.82 -24.86
N THR A 258 9.87 9.49 -25.87
CA THR A 258 10.28 10.45 -26.91
C THR A 258 9.16 10.65 -27.93
N ASN A 259 8.50 11.82 -27.86
CA ASN A 259 7.69 12.43 -28.92
C ASN A 259 6.24 11.91 -29.14
N GLN A 260 5.39 11.87 -28.11
CA GLN A 260 3.93 11.89 -28.38
C GLN A 260 3.47 13.30 -28.81
N GLU A 261 2.68 13.40 -29.87
CA GLU A 261 2.28 14.70 -30.42
C GLU A 261 0.86 15.14 -30.02
N THR A 262 -0.16 14.31 -30.22
CA THR A 262 -1.56 14.76 -30.13
C THR A 262 -2.51 13.68 -29.60
N GLY A 263 -3.41 14.05 -28.69
CA GLY A 263 -4.54 13.18 -28.33
C GLY A 263 -5.60 13.21 -29.43
N ILE A 264 -6.40 14.29 -29.48
CA ILE A 264 -7.48 14.49 -30.46
C ILE A 264 -7.10 15.61 -31.43
N ALA A 265 -7.25 15.36 -32.74
CA ALA A 265 -7.11 16.36 -33.80
C ALA A 265 -8.46 16.62 -34.50
N PHE A 266 -8.85 17.89 -34.65
CA PHE A 266 -10.00 18.33 -35.44
C PHE A 266 -9.55 19.07 -36.71
N ASP A 267 -9.66 18.40 -37.86
CA ASP A 267 -9.09 18.84 -39.14
C ASP A 267 -10.08 19.60 -40.04
N LEU A 268 -11.40 19.32 -39.94
CA LEU A 268 -12.45 19.97 -40.74
C LEU A 268 -13.59 20.53 -39.84
N PHE A 269 -14.64 21.11 -40.43
CA PHE A 269 -15.79 21.68 -39.71
C PHE A 269 -16.73 20.58 -39.19
N GLY A 270 -17.26 20.78 -37.99
CA GLY A 270 -18.16 19.84 -37.31
C GLY A 270 -18.57 20.37 -35.95
N LYS A 271 -19.55 19.73 -35.30
CA LYS A 271 -19.83 19.96 -33.87
C LYS A 271 -19.08 18.92 -33.06
N TYR A 272 -18.18 19.37 -32.20
CA TYR A 272 -17.29 18.50 -31.45
C TYR A 272 -17.51 18.67 -29.95
N SER A 273 -18.11 17.66 -29.32
CA SER A 273 -18.23 17.57 -27.87
C SER A 273 -17.18 16.61 -27.32
N VAL A 274 -16.36 17.08 -26.38
CA VAL A 274 -15.28 16.32 -25.74
C VAL A 274 -15.53 16.34 -24.24
N THR A 275 -15.99 15.22 -23.67
CA THR A 275 -16.52 15.16 -22.30
C THR A 275 -15.88 14.07 -21.42
N ASP A 276 -15.55 14.40 -20.17
CA ASP A 276 -15.07 13.47 -19.13
C ASP A 276 -13.80 12.62 -19.47
N ASN A 277 -13.10 12.90 -20.58
CA ASN A 277 -11.95 12.13 -21.03
C ASN A 277 -10.73 12.35 -20.13
N PHE A 278 -9.76 11.43 -20.19
CA PHE A 278 -8.56 11.41 -19.36
C PHE A 278 -7.31 11.32 -20.25
N PHE A 279 -6.36 12.24 -20.10
CA PHE A 279 -5.11 12.32 -20.87
C PHE A 279 -3.92 12.33 -19.90
N ILE A 280 -2.89 11.49 -20.07
CA ILE A 280 -1.87 11.28 -19.02
C ILE A 280 -0.41 11.12 -19.50
N PHE A 281 -0.02 11.75 -20.61
CA PHE A 281 1.29 11.56 -21.25
C PHE A 281 1.96 12.86 -21.72
N HIS A 282 3.24 12.77 -22.10
CA HIS A 282 4.08 13.83 -22.69
C HIS A 282 3.62 14.27 -24.11
N ILE A 283 2.34 14.56 -24.27
CA ILE A 283 1.69 15.01 -25.50
C ILE A 283 2.00 16.48 -25.79
N HIS A 284 2.29 16.78 -27.06
CA HIS A 284 2.51 18.16 -27.52
C HIS A 284 1.22 19.00 -27.41
N ASN A 285 0.07 18.45 -27.83
CA ASN A 285 -1.26 19.04 -27.69
C ASN A 285 -2.32 17.96 -27.33
N ALA A 286 -2.92 17.97 -26.14
CA ALA A 286 -3.89 16.92 -25.78
C ALA A 286 -5.15 16.96 -26.67
N ILE A 287 -5.66 18.16 -26.93
CA ILE A 287 -6.68 18.45 -27.95
C ILE A 287 -6.13 19.54 -28.86
N THR A 288 -6.19 19.35 -30.18
CA THR A 288 -5.88 20.38 -31.17
C THR A 288 -6.99 20.50 -32.21
N ASN A 289 -7.37 21.71 -32.55
CA ASN A 289 -8.16 22.03 -33.73
C ASN A 289 -7.24 22.71 -34.75
N ARG A 290 -7.20 22.20 -35.98
CA ARG A 290 -6.36 22.71 -37.08
C ARG A 290 -7.16 23.43 -38.16
N ASN A 291 -8.49 23.34 -38.11
CA ASN A 291 -9.39 24.00 -39.06
C ASN A 291 -9.50 25.50 -38.79
N LEU A 292 -9.53 26.31 -39.86
CA LEU A 292 -9.62 27.77 -39.79
C LEU A 292 -11.08 28.22 -40.02
N GLY A 293 -11.64 29.00 -39.09
CA GLY A 293 -12.84 29.80 -39.37
C GLY A 293 -14.20 29.19 -38.99
N ILE A 294 -14.30 28.40 -37.92
CA ILE A 294 -15.62 28.14 -37.30
C ILE A 294 -16.01 29.38 -36.49
N ASN A 295 -16.96 30.17 -37.02
CA ASN A 295 -17.48 31.36 -36.33
C ASN A 295 -18.39 31.01 -35.15
N ASP A 296 -19.16 29.91 -35.25
CA ASP A 296 -20.08 29.43 -34.21
C ASP A 296 -19.36 28.60 -33.13
N ASN A 297 -19.97 28.49 -31.95
CA ASN A 297 -19.49 27.70 -30.80
C ASN A 297 -19.64 26.17 -31.02
N GLY A 298 -19.11 25.64 -32.12
CA GLY A 298 -19.19 24.23 -32.49
C GLY A 298 -18.35 23.29 -31.62
N ILE A 299 -17.36 23.81 -30.88
CA ILE A 299 -16.46 23.04 -30.02
C ILE A 299 -16.85 23.23 -28.55
N ASN A 300 -17.14 22.14 -27.84
CA ASN A 300 -17.41 22.13 -26.40
C ASN A 300 -16.52 21.08 -25.70
N ILE A 301 -15.61 21.54 -24.84
CA ILE A 301 -14.63 20.73 -24.12
C ILE A 301 -14.93 20.84 -22.61
N SER A 302 -15.43 19.78 -21.98
CA SER A 302 -15.81 19.84 -20.56
C SER A 302 -15.57 18.58 -19.72
N GLY A 303 -15.30 18.76 -18.42
CA GLY A 303 -15.05 17.65 -17.48
C GLY A 303 -13.77 16.84 -17.72
N ASN A 304 -12.97 17.19 -18.75
CA ASN A 304 -11.78 16.44 -19.11
C ASN A 304 -10.66 16.67 -18.11
N ARG A 305 -9.80 15.65 -17.96
CA ARG A 305 -8.68 15.63 -17.02
C ARG A 305 -7.38 15.43 -17.79
N PHE A 306 -6.48 16.40 -17.73
CA PHE A 306 -5.22 16.42 -18.47
C PHE A 306 -4.02 16.33 -17.51
N PHE A 307 -3.04 15.47 -17.83
CA PHE A 307 -1.82 15.31 -17.04
C PHE A 307 -0.55 15.25 -17.90
N ASN A 308 0.51 15.92 -17.43
CA ASN A 308 1.89 15.85 -17.94
C ASN A 308 2.11 16.30 -19.41
N PHE A 309 1.31 17.25 -19.89
CA PHE A 309 1.29 17.73 -21.27
C PHE A 309 2.18 18.97 -21.51
N LYS A 310 2.49 19.26 -22.78
CA LYS A 310 3.02 20.56 -23.21
C LYS A 310 1.90 21.57 -23.44
N THR A 311 0.84 21.19 -24.15
CA THR A 311 -0.39 21.98 -24.28
C THR A 311 -1.59 21.09 -24.02
N ALA A 312 -2.57 21.51 -23.21
CA ALA A 312 -3.83 20.75 -23.06
C ALA A 312 -4.78 21.01 -24.22
N ILE A 313 -5.07 22.27 -24.54
CA ILE A 313 -6.03 22.67 -25.58
C ILE A 313 -5.39 23.65 -26.56
N SER A 314 -5.45 23.37 -27.87
CA SER A 314 -4.97 24.25 -28.94
C SER A 314 -6.07 24.50 -29.98
N LEU A 315 -6.38 25.76 -30.28
CA LEU A 315 -7.56 26.16 -31.05
C LEU A 315 -7.29 27.23 -32.10
N PHE A 316 -7.94 27.08 -33.26
CA PHE A 316 -7.98 28.04 -34.38
C PHE A 316 -9.44 28.41 -34.73
N ALA A 317 -10.37 28.20 -33.79
CA ALA A 317 -11.81 28.32 -33.93
C ALA A 317 -12.49 28.70 -32.59
N SER A 318 -13.77 29.13 -32.64
CA SER A 318 -14.58 29.41 -31.45
C SER A 318 -14.89 28.15 -30.63
N ALA A 319 -14.85 28.26 -29.29
CA ALA A 319 -15.02 27.11 -28.40
C ALA A 319 -15.54 27.49 -27.00
N GLN A 320 -16.20 26.54 -26.34
CA GLN A 320 -16.52 26.58 -24.92
C GLN A 320 -15.69 25.54 -24.17
N ILE A 321 -14.98 25.98 -23.13
CA ILE A 321 -14.04 25.19 -22.34
C ILE A 321 -14.45 25.32 -20.87
N ASN A 322 -15.08 24.29 -20.29
CA ASN A 322 -15.63 24.40 -18.95
C ASN A 322 -15.42 23.19 -18.04
N ASN A 323 -15.22 23.43 -16.73
CA ASN A 323 -15.09 22.38 -15.71
C ASN A 323 -13.96 21.34 -15.97
N ASN A 324 -12.94 21.66 -16.79
CA ASN A 324 -11.81 20.76 -17.02
C ASN A 324 -10.75 20.91 -15.90
N TYR A 325 -9.99 19.84 -15.63
CA TYR A 325 -8.84 19.85 -14.71
C TYR A 325 -7.54 19.54 -15.47
N ALA A 326 -6.45 20.27 -15.21
CA ALA A 326 -5.20 20.09 -15.96
C ALA A 326 -3.93 20.31 -15.09
N ALA A 327 -3.09 19.28 -14.94
CA ALA A 327 -1.94 19.31 -14.03
C ALA A 327 -0.63 18.73 -14.61
N ASN A 328 0.51 19.39 -14.39
CA ASN A 328 1.82 18.79 -14.65
C ASN A 328 2.46 18.29 -13.34
N ILE A 329 2.45 16.97 -13.13
CA ILE A 329 2.90 16.35 -11.88
C ILE A 329 4.38 15.94 -11.96
N LEU A 330 4.87 15.52 -13.12
CA LEU A 330 6.24 15.02 -13.33
C LEU A 330 7.32 16.12 -13.46
N GLY A 331 7.04 17.35 -13.04
CA GLY A 331 8.02 18.42 -12.79
C GLY A 331 8.84 18.98 -13.97
N GLY A 332 8.79 18.38 -15.17
CA GLY A 332 9.72 18.70 -16.27
C GLY A 332 9.22 19.60 -17.40
N PHE A 333 7.94 20.01 -17.42
CA PHE A 333 7.32 20.61 -18.61
C PHE A 333 6.65 21.96 -18.36
N ASN A 334 7.08 22.96 -19.15
CA ASN A 334 6.47 24.29 -19.30
C ASN A 334 5.08 24.21 -19.95
N GLY A 335 4.12 23.64 -19.21
CA GLY A 335 2.78 23.31 -19.68
C GLY A 335 1.91 24.54 -19.95
N ARG A 336 1.03 24.43 -20.94
CA ARG A 336 0.10 25.46 -21.38
C ARG A 336 -1.33 24.90 -21.30
N PHE A 337 -2.25 25.53 -20.59
CA PHE A 337 -3.64 25.02 -20.55
C PHE A 337 -4.37 25.28 -21.88
N SER A 338 -4.34 26.52 -22.39
CA SER A 338 -4.92 26.84 -23.70
C SER A 338 -4.00 27.67 -24.59
N THR A 339 -3.88 27.33 -25.88
CA THR A 339 -3.32 28.21 -26.93
C THR A 339 -4.41 28.56 -27.94
N ILE A 340 -4.63 29.85 -28.19
CA ILE A 340 -5.71 30.32 -29.09
C ILE A 340 -5.05 31.14 -30.20
N SER A 341 -5.24 30.75 -31.46
CA SER A 341 -4.69 31.44 -32.63
C SER A 341 -5.80 32.02 -33.50
N SER A 342 -5.74 33.32 -33.84
CA SER A 342 -6.65 33.89 -34.84
C SER A 342 -6.10 33.69 -36.25
N PRO A 343 -6.88 33.08 -37.17
CA PRO A 343 -6.62 33.18 -38.60
C PRO A 343 -6.72 34.65 -39.05
N PRO A 344 -6.05 35.04 -40.14
CA PRO A 344 -6.32 36.32 -40.80
C PRO A 344 -7.83 36.46 -41.09
N PHE A 345 -8.41 37.61 -40.74
CA PHE A 345 -9.79 38.02 -41.04
C PHE A 345 -10.95 37.31 -40.29
N PHE A 346 -10.70 36.30 -39.45
CA PHE A 346 -11.78 35.60 -38.71
C PHE A 346 -11.84 35.99 -37.23
N ASN A 347 -13.05 36.33 -36.75
CA ASN A 347 -13.32 36.59 -35.34
C ASN A 347 -13.58 35.28 -34.57
N ILE A 348 -12.90 35.07 -33.46
CA ILE A 348 -13.01 33.87 -32.62
C ILE A 348 -13.53 34.25 -31.22
N SER A 349 -14.41 33.42 -30.67
CA SER A 349 -14.90 33.53 -29.29
C SER A 349 -14.51 32.30 -28.47
N VAL A 350 -13.83 32.47 -27.34
CA VAL A 350 -13.47 31.36 -26.43
C VAL A 350 -13.96 31.64 -25.01
N ASP A 351 -14.88 30.81 -24.53
CA ASP A 351 -15.40 30.86 -23.17
C ASP A 351 -14.63 29.88 -22.26
N LEU A 352 -13.83 30.39 -21.33
CA LEU A 352 -13.09 29.62 -20.33
C LEU A 352 -13.76 29.76 -18.96
N GLU A 353 -14.55 28.75 -18.54
CA GLU A 353 -15.37 28.83 -17.32
C GLU A 353 -15.20 27.67 -16.32
N ASN A 354 -14.92 27.96 -15.05
CA ASN A 354 -14.80 26.97 -13.95
C ASN A 354 -13.71 25.89 -14.14
N ASN A 355 -12.72 26.11 -15.01
CA ASN A 355 -11.61 25.16 -15.19
C ASN A 355 -10.60 25.25 -14.04
N GLN A 356 -9.91 24.16 -13.73
CA GLN A 356 -8.87 24.08 -12.72
C GLN A 356 -7.52 23.70 -13.34
N THR A 357 -6.45 24.42 -13.00
CA THR A 357 -5.09 24.14 -13.51
C THR A 357 -4.04 24.15 -12.43
N GLU A 358 -3.02 23.29 -12.53
CA GLU A 358 -2.02 23.06 -11.49
C GLU A 358 -0.62 22.86 -12.10
N ASN A 359 0.42 23.50 -11.55
CA ASN A 359 1.82 23.34 -11.97
C ASN A 359 2.14 23.67 -13.44
N LEU A 360 1.38 24.56 -14.08
CA LEU A 360 1.58 24.95 -15.49
C LEU A 360 2.42 26.23 -15.62
N GLN A 361 2.98 26.49 -16.81
CA GLN A 361 3.66 27.76 -17.11
C GLN A 361 2.69 28.83 -17.65
N ASN A 362 1.72 28.47 -18.50
CA ASN A 362 0.78 29.43 -19.09
C ASN A 362 -0.67 28.96 -18.89
N PHE A 363 -1.56 29.82 -18.36
CA PHE A 363 -3.00 29.50 -18.31
C PHE A 363 -3.66 29.65 -19.70
N TYR A 364 -3.38 30.75 -20.39
CA TYR A 364 -3.61 30.84 -21.83
C TYR A 364 -2.56 31.69 -22.54
N GLU A 365 -2.50 31.57 -23.86
CA GLU A 365 -1.59 32.28 -24.74
C GLU A 365 -2.28 32.56 -26.08
N LEU A 366 -2.05 33.75 -26.65
CA LEU A 366 -2.69 34.21 -27.88
C LEU A 366 -1.69 34.33 -29.03
N PHE A 367 -2.08 33.84 -30.20
CA PHE A 367 -1.31 33.94 -31.45
C PHE A 367 -2.13 34.62 -32.55
N GLY A 368 -1.46 35.28 -33.50
CA GLY A 368 -2.11 36.03 -34.58
C GLY A 368 -2.57 37.43 -34.15
N ASN A 369 -3.60 37.96 -34.80
CA ASN A 369 -4.15 39.28 -34.48
C ASN A 369 -5.07 39.20 -33.25
N ALA A 370 -4.58 39.66 -32.10
CA ALA A 370 -5.31 39.63 -30.83
C ALA A 370 -6.64 40.39 -30.87
N ASN A 371 -6.81 41.40 -31.74
CA ASN A 371 -8.07 42.15 -31.87
C ASN A 371 -9.22 41.31 -32.45
N LEU A 372 -8.92 40.16 -33.06
CA LEU A 372 -9.91 39.21 -33.58
C LEU A 372 -10.29 38.11 -32.56
N ILE A 373 -9.68 38.09 -31.37
CA ILE A 373 -9.94 37.07 -30.34
C ILE A 373 -10.72 37.70 -29.18
N ARG A 374 -11.93 37.20 -28.93
CA ARG A 374 -12.72 37.50 -27.74
C ARG A 374 -12.65 36.32 -26.77
N SER A 375 -11.84 36.44 -25.72
CA SER A 375 -11.76 35.43 -24.65
C SER A 375 -12.52 35.88 -23.41
N LYS A 376 -13.52 35.10 -22.98
CA LYS A 376 -14.24 35.29 -21.72
C LYS A 376 -13.63 34.37 -20.67
N HIS A 377 -13.32 34.89 -19.48
CA HIS A 377 -12.74 34.12 -18.37
C HIS A 377 -13.62 34.27 -17.14
N SER A 378 -14.14 33.18 -16.58
CA SER A 378 -14.91 33.24 -15.33
C SER A 378 -14.67 32.02 -14.42
N LYS A 379 -14.62 32.23 -13.11
CA LYS A 379 -14.56 31.19 -12.06
C LYS A 379 -13.44 30.12 -12.17
N ASN A 380 -12.48 30.27 -13.08
CA ASN A 380 -11.34 29.35 -13.20
C ASN A 380 -10.46 29.42 -11.93
N ARG A 381 -9.83 28.29 -11.56
CA ARG A 381 -8.92 28.15 -10.42
C ARG A 381 -7.52 27.79 -10.92
N ILE A 382 -6.53 28.62 -10.61
CA ILE A 382 -5.15 28.45 -11.07
C ILE A 382 -4.27 28.26 -9.84
N TYR A 383 -3.63 27.10 -9.72
CA TYR A 383 -2.73 26.73 -8.63
C TYR A 383 -1.28 26.74 -9.16
N CYS A 384 -0.51 27.73 -8.73
CA CYS A 384 0.93 27.81 -9.02
C CYS A 384 1.73 26.91 -8.05
N ASN A 385 2.92 26.48 -8.45
CA ASN A 385 3.95 26.04 -7.48
C ASN A 385 4.93 27.17 -7.20
N GLU A 386 5.66 27.05 -6.09
CA GLU A 386 6.57 28.08 -5.58
C GLU A 386 7.78 28.34 -6.49
N ASN A 387 8.03 27.49 -7.49
CA ASN A 387 9.20 27.53 -8.36
C ASN A 387 8.94 28.08 -9.77
N ASN A 388 7.68 28.13 -10.25
CA ASN A 388 7.34 28.63 -11.58
C ASN A 388 6.06 29.50 -11.56
N PRO A 389 6.15 30.80 -11.85
CA PRO A 389 4.97 31.67 -11.93
C PRO A 389 4.16 31.41 -13.22
N VAL A 390 2.84 31.29 -13.10
CA VAL A 390 1.94 31.16 -14.25
C VAL A 390 1.83 32.49 -15.00
N ASN A 391 2.23 32.50 -16.28
CA ASN A 391 1.99 33.64 -17.17
C ASN A 391 0.54 33.65 -17.64
N ILE A 392 -0.02 34.86 -17.71
CA ILE A 392 -1.33 35.17 -18.30
C ILE A 392 -1.09 36.30 -19.30
N ALA A 393 -0.57 35.96 -20.48
CA ALA A 393 0.11 36.92 -21.35
C ALA A 393 -0.40 36.91 -22.82
N PRO A 394 -0.72 38.09 -23.39
CA PRO A 394 -0.72 38.29 -24.83
C PRO A 394 0.72 38.59 -25.32
N PHE A 395 1.17 37.92 -26.38
CA PHE A 395 2.53 38.13 -26.91
C PHE A 395 2.53 39.20 -28.03
N ILE A 396 2.72 40.47 -27.65
CA ILE A 396 3.08 41.58 -28.56
C ILE A 396 4.07 42.48 -27.81
N ASP A 397 5.11 42.97 -28.48
CA ASP A 397 6.20 43.78 -27.91
C ASP A 397 5.74 45.12 -27.30
N ALA A 398 5.38 45.10 -26.03
CA ALA A 398 5.08 46.28 -25.22
C ALA A 398 6.09 46.41 -24.07
N ILE A 399 6.69 47.59 -23.91
CA ILE A 399 7.70 47.89 -22.89
C ILE A 399 7.10 47.68 -21.48
N LYS A 400 7.50 46.56 -20.85
CA LYS A 400 7.02 46.08 -19.55
C LYS A 400 6.91 47.24 -18.54
N PRO A 401 5.70 47.55 -18.03
CA PRO A 401 5.55 48.59 -17.02
C PRO A 401 6.30 48.26 -15.73
N PRO A 402 6.92 49.25 -15.05
CA PRO A 402 7.28 49.08 -13.65
C PRO A 402 6.00 48.81 -12.86
N VAL A 403 6.07 47.81 -11.99
CA VAL A 403 4.94 47.22 -11.28
C VAL A 403 4.64 48.07 -10.02
N PRO A 404 3.37 48.27 -9.59
CA PRO A 404 3.06 49.27 -8.56
C PRO A 404 3.42 48.80 -7.15
N VAL A 405 4.56 49.25 -6.62
CA VAL A 405 5.11 48.81 -5.34
C VAL A 405 4.41 49.50 -4.17
N ILE A 406 3.98 48.73 -3.16
CA ILE A 406 3.57 49.28 -1.86
C ILE A 406 4.83 49.58 -1.04
N VAL A 407 5.04 50.85 -0.67
CA VAL A 407 6.27 51.33 -0.01
C VAL A 407 6.10 51.48 1.51
N SER A 408 4.91 51.84 1.99
CA SER A 408 4.63 51.92 3.43
C SER A 408 3.14 51.76 3.75
N VAL A 409 2.85 51.21 4.93
CA VAL A 409 1.50 50.94 5.43
C VAL A 409 1.43 51.28 6.90
N ASN A 410 0.65 52.32 7.24
CA ASN A 410 0.22 52.64 8.60
C ASN A 410 -1.30 52.37 8.72
N PRO A 411 -1.88 52.20 9.92
CA PRO A 411 -3.24 51.68 10.10
C PRO A 411 -4.38 52.33 9.29
N ASN A 412 -4.24 53.62 8.93
CA ASN A 412 -5.22 54.38 8.16
C ASN A 412 -4.67 54.90 6.81
N LEU A 413 -3.44 54.53 6.41
CA LEU A 413 -2.70 55.17 5.32
C LEU A 413 -1.74 54.22 4.60
N ILE A 414 -2.00 53.94 3.32
CA ILE A 414 -1.22 53.09 2.44
C ILE A 414 -0.53 53.99 1.40
N LYS A 415 0.76 53.82 1.15
CA LYS A 415 1.52 54.57 0.13
C LYS A 415 2.35 53.66 -0.77
N GLY A 416 2.58 54.08 -2.00
CA GLY A 416 3.46 53.37 -2.92
C GLY A 416 3.86 54.17 -4.15
N THR A 417 4.47 53.48 -5.11
CA THR A 417 4.90 54.04 -6.40
C THR A 417 4.33 53.24 -7.59
N ALA A 418 4.27 53.86 -8.77
CA ALA A 418 3.82 53.32 -10.06
C ALA A 418 4.37 54.20 -11.22
N ARG A 419 3.88 54.06 -12.47
CA ARG A 419 4.14 55.12 -13.48
C ARG A 419 3.31 56.37 -13.15
N PRO A 420 3.77 57.57 -13.51
CA PRO A 420 2.99 58.80 -13.37
C PRO A 420 1.61 58.70 -14.06
N ASN A 421 0.55 59.08 -13.34
CA ASN A 421 -0.85 59.01 -13.74
C ASN A 421 -1.47 57.58 -13.85
N ASP A 422 -0.77 56.51 -13.44
CA ASP A 422 -1.39 55.17 -13.36
C ASP A 422 -2.58 55.19 -12.36
N SER A 423 -3.64 54.44 -12.68
CA SER A 423 -4.77 54.20 -11.78
C SER A 423 -4.56 52.90 -11.00
N ILE A 424 -4.38 53.02 -9.68
CA ILE A 424 -3.98 51.94 -8.77
C ILE A 424 -5.19 51.48 -7.95
N SER A 425 -5.37 50.18 -7.79
CA SER A 425 -6.34 49.59 -6.85
C SER A 425 -5.65 48.71 -5.84
N ILE A 426 -6.07 48.83 -4.58
CA ILE A 426 -5.51 48.09 -3.44
C ILE A 426 -6.52 47.05 -2.97
N TYR A 427 -6.04 45.84 -2.76
CA TYR A 427 -6.81 44.70 -2.31
C TYR A 427 -6.31 44.22 -0.94
N GLU A 428 -7.26 43.88 -0.07
CA GLU A 428 -7.03 43.17 1.19
C GLU A 428 -7.20 41.67 0.95
N ASN A 429 -6.14 40.90 1.14
CA ASN A 429 -6.13 39.47 0.84
C ASN A 429 -6.77 38.67 1.98
N THR A 430 -7.61 37.70 1.62
CA THR A 430 -8.30 36.78 2.54
C THR A 430 -7.37 35.80 3.28
N ARG A 431 -6.07 35.78 2.94
CA ARG A 431 -5.06 34.92 3.57
C ARG A 431 -4.08 35.73 4.44
N ARG A 432 -3.77 35.17 5.62
CA ARG A 432 -2.88 35.77 6.64
C ARG A 432 -1.39 35.75 6.24
N ASN A 433 -1.03 34.96 5.23
CA ASN A 433 0.25 35.04 4.52
C ASN A 433 -0.01 35.68 3.15
N CYS A 434 0.99 36.37 2.59
CA CYS A 434 1.00 36.71 1.18
C CYS A 434 0.74 35.45 0.35
N PRO A 435 -0.26 35.42 -0.55
CA PRO A 435 -0.48 34.26 -1.41
C PRO A 435 0.70 34.12 -2.38
N THR A 436 1.39 32.98 -2.34
CA THR A 436 2.43 32.61 -3.30
C THR A 436 1.86 32.03 -4.61
N ALA A 437 0.56 31.71 -4.63
CA ALA A 437 -0.03 30.86 -5.67
C ALA A 437 -1.53 31.08 -5.98
N ASP A 438 -2.19 32.12 -5.44
CA ASP A 438 -3.64 32.35 -5.59
C ASP A 438 -3.94 33.69 -6.30
N CYS A 439 -3.95 33.66 -7.64
CA CYS A 439 -4.19 34.85 -8.44
C CYS A 439 -5.64 35.35 -8.27
N ARG A 440 -5.80 36.49 -7.58
CA ARG A 440 -7.05 37.07 -7.02
C ARG A 440 -7.66 36.33 -5.83
N GLY A 441 -7.25 36.75 -4.62
CA GLY A 441 -7.79 36.24 -3.35
C GLY A 441 -8.19 37.32 -2.33
N GLY A 442 -8.70 38.49 -2.74
CA GLY A 442 -8.94 39.63 -1.85
C GLY A 442 -10.12 40.55 -2.21
N VAL A 443 -10.47 41.45 -1.30
CA VAL A 443 -11.50 42.50 -1.45
C VAL A 443 -10.84 43.83 -1.83
N GLU A 444 -11.37 44.55 -2.83
CA GLU A 444 -10.85 45.88 -3.19
C GLU A 444 -11.23 46.92 -2.13
N ILE A 445 -10.25 47.46 -1.41
CA ILE A 445 -10.47 48.43 -0.32
C ILE A 445 -10.46 49.89 -0.82
N GLY A 446 -9.93 50.15 -2.01
CA GLY A 446 -10.02 51.45 -2.68
C GLY A 446 -9.03 51.66 -3.82
N ARG A 447 -9.15 52.82 -4.48
CA ARG A 447 -8.31 53.26 -5.60
C ARG A 447 -7.60 54.58 -5.32
N SER A 448 -6.42 54.76 -5.91
CA SER A 448 -5.65 56.00 -5.96
C SER A 448 -5.14 56.21 -7.39
N LEU A 449 -4.91 57.45 -7.81
CA LEU A 449 -4.00 57.73 -8.92
C LEU A 449 -2.58 57.91 -8.39
N ALA A 450 -1.59 57.71 -9.27
CA ALA A 450 -0.21 58.12 -9.07
C ALA A 450 0.02 59.55 -9.57
N ASP A 451 0.78 60.34 -8.81
CA ASP A 451 1.14 61.73 -9.13
C ASP A 451 2.12 61.82 -10.32
N ALA A 452 2.50 63.05 -10.70
CA ALA A 452 3.43 63.31 -11.80
C ALA A 452 4.86 62.74 -11.56
N SER A 453 5.19 62.36 -10.33
CA SER A 453 6.46 61.70 -9.94
C SER A 453 6.29 60.18 -9.73
N GLY A 454 5.08 59.65 -9.91
CA GLY A 454 4.76 58.23 -9.75
C GLY A 454 4.33 57.80 -8.35
N ASN A 455 4.17 58.70 -7.37
CA ASN A 455 3.75 58.33 -6.01
C ASN A 455 2.22 58.26 -5.89
N TRP A 456 1.68 57.30 -5.15
CA TRP A 456 0.24 57.18 -4.87
C TRP A 456 -0.03 56.97 -3.38
N ILE A 457 -1.22 57.40 -2.92
CA ILE A 457 -1.60 57.37 -1.50
C ILE A 457 -3.09 57.00 -1.37
N LEU A 458 -3.39 55.92 -0.64
CA LEU A 458 -4.76 55.53 -0.29
C LEU A 458 -4.99 55.68 1.22
N ALA A 459 -5.90 56.58 1.61
CA ALA A 459 -6.38 56.74 2.98
C ALA A 459 -7.56 55.78 3.24
N ARG A 460 -7.23 54.58 3.73
CA ARG A 460 -8.17 53.51 4.08
C ARG A 460 -7.66 52.70 5.26
N ASN A 461 -8.60 52.22 6.06
CA ASN A 461 -8.36 51.22 7.10
C ASN A 461 -8.37 49.82 6.48
N PHE A 462 -7.68 48.88 7.11
CA PHE A 462 -7.62 47.46 6.76
C PHE A 462 -7.54 46.63 8.04
N THR A 463 -7.75 45.31 7.94
CA THR A 463 -7.76 44.39 9.07
C THR A 463 -6.34 44.16 9.60
N ALA A 464 -6.16 44.25 10.92
CA ALA A 464 -4.87 44.00 11.56
C ALA A 464 -4.37 42.57 11.25
N GLY A 465 -3.19 42.47 10.62
CA GLY A 465 -2.59 41.19 10.21
C GLY A 465 -3.05 40.64 8.85
N ALA A 466 -3.86 41.38 8.07
CA ALA A 466 -4.09 41.06 6.67
C ALA A 466 -2.84 41.37 5.81
N SER A 467 -2.73 40.74 4.64
CA SER A 467 -1.75 41.10 3.61
C SER A 467 -2.38 41.97 2.52
N LEU A 468 -1.64 42.94 2.00
CA LEU A 468 -2.13 43.94 1.04
C LEU A 468 -1.46 43.76 -0.33
N SER A 469 -2.15 44.07 -1.42
CA SER A 469 -1.61 43.96 -2.78
C SER A 469 -2.16 45.06 -3.71
N ALA A 470 -1.34 45.54 -4.65
CA ALA A 470 -1.64 46.67 -5.52
C ALA A 470 -1.61 46.29 -7.02
N TYR A 471 -2.52 46.87 -7.82
CA TYR A 471 -2.70 46.56 -9.25
C TYR A 471 -2.94 47.83 -10.09
N VAL A 472 -2.40 47.90 -11.31
CA VAL A 472 -2.68 48.99 -12.29
C VAL A 472 -3.88 48.65 -13.17
N TRP A 473 -4.72 49.64 -13.45
CA TRP A 473 -5.75 49.60 -14.49
C TRP A 473 -5.30 50.41 -15.71
N ASN A 474 -5.61 49.91 -16.91
CA ASN A 474 -5.38 50.69 -18.13
C ASN A 474 -6.49 51.73 -18.36
N ASN A 475 -6.27 52.63 -19.32
CA ASN A 475 -7.18 53.73 -19.67
C ASN A 475 -8.58 53.26 -20.14
N ASN A 476 -8.75 51.97 -20.46
CA ASN A 476 -10.03 51.38 -20.85
C ASN A 476 -10.78 50.75 -19.65
N ASN A 477 -10.29 50.98 -18.43
CA ASN A 477 -10.82 50.42 -17.18
C ASN A 477 -10.80 48.88 -17.18
N VAL A 478 -9.75 48.28 -17.76
CA VAL A 478 -9.44 46.85 -17.71
C VAL A 478 -8.18 46.64 -16.84
N PRO A 479 -8.16 45.67 -15.90
CA PRO A 479 -7.01 45.44 -15.03
C PRO A 479 -5.83 44.85 -15.82
N LEU A 480 -4.65 45.43 -15.66
CA LEU A 480 -3.41 44.92 -16.25
C LEU A 480 -2.84 43.82 -15.35
N VAL A 481 -3.11 42.56 -15.71
CA VAL A 481 -2.61 41.39 -14.97
C VAL A 481 -1.13 41.18 -15.25
N TYR A 482 -0.28 41.75 -14.40
CA TYR A 482 1.16 41.49 -14.36
C TYR A 482 1.54 40.85 -13.02
N SER A 483 2.46 39.88 -13.09
CA SER A 483 3.06 39.08 -12.01
C SER A 483 2.95 39.66 -10.59
N GLU A 484 2.29 38.92 -9.69
CA GLU A 484 1.96 39.34 -8.31
C GLU A 484 3.18 39.44 -7.36
N PHE A 485 4.37 39.04 -7.85
CA PHE A 485 5.60 38.77 -7.09
C PHE A 485 6.43 40.00 -6.66
N SER A 486 5.88 41.23 -6.70
CA SER A 486 6.58 42.45 -6.26
C SER A 486 5.78 43.36 -5.33
N ASN A 487 4.50 43.07 -5.07
CA ASN A 487 3.57 44.07 -4.51
C ASN A 487 2.96 43.71 -3.15
N CYS A 488 3.29 42.55 -2.56
CA CYS A 488 2.72 42.15 -1.27
C CYS A 488 3.46 42.82 -0.10
N TYR A 489 2.78 43.69 0.64
CA TYR A 489 3.31 44.22 1.90
C TYR A 489 2.88 43.33 3.07
N ARG A 490 3.84 42.97 3.93
CA ARG A 490 3.63 42.19 5.15
C ARG A 490 4.30 42.91 6.32
N CYS A 491 3.52 43.39 7.29
CA CYS A 491 4.09 43.60 8.62
C CYS A 491 4.44 42.21 9.15
N THR A 492 5.73 41.89 9.24
CA THR A 492 6.18 40.71 9.96
C THR A 492 6.23 41.09 11.44
N PRO A 493 5.45 40.44 12.32
CA PRO A 493 5.83 40.43 13.72
C PRO A 493 7.25 39.87 13.79
N SER A 494 8.13 40.50 14.55
CA SER A 494 9.38 39.84 14.94
C SER A 494 9.00 38.51 15.59
N ALA A 495 9.63 37.40 15.18
CA ALA A 495 9.37 36.10 15.77
C ALA A 495 9.57 36.24 17.29
N PRO A 496 8.53 35.93 18.11
CA PRO A 496 8.39 36.53 19.42
C PRO A 496 9.59 36.17 20.29
N ILE A 497 10.38 37.19 20.64
CA ILE A 497 11.79 36.99 20.98
C ILE A 497 11.86 36.22 22.30
N PRO A 498 12.40 34.99 22.30
CA PRO A 498 12.38 34.13 23.48
C PRO A 498 13.43 34.61 24.48
N VAL A 499 12.97 35.01 25.65
CA VAL A 499 13.83 35.29 26.80
C VAL A 499 13.71 34.09 27.74
N THR A 500 14.78 33.30 27.86
CA THR A 500 14.78 32.01 28.56
C THR A 500 15.82 31.98 29.70
N PRO A 501 15.58 32.71 30.80
CA PRO A 501 16.46 32.68 31.96
C PRO A 501 16.33 31.33 32.67
N THR A 502 17.42 30.89 33.30
CA THR A 502 17.46 29.70 34.16
C THR A 502 17.86 30.12 35.56
N ILE A 503 17.06 29.77 36.58
CA ILE A 503 17.29 30.11 37.99
C ILE A 503 16.97 28.92 38.92
N CYS A 504 17.50 28.88 40.14
CA CYS A 504 17.13 27.88 41.14
C CYS A 504 15.73 28.18 41.72
N GLU A 505 15.04 27.15 42.23
CA GLU A 505 13.72 27.28 42.85
C GLU A 505 13.77 28.14 44.14
N GLY A 506 13.33 29.40 44.04
CA GLY A 506 13.36 30.39 45.12
C GLY A 506 13.99 31.74 44.72
N GLU A 507 14.69 31.81 43.59
CA GLU A 507 15.28 33.06 43.07
C GLU A 507 14.26 33.90 42.25
N THR A 508 14.68 35.10 41.81
CA THR A 508 13.88 35.97 40.93
C THR A 508 14.71 36.54 39.78
N PHE A 509 14.09 36.71 38.62
CA PHE A 509 14.68 37.34 37.42
C PHE A 509 13.88 38.58 37.01
N THR A 510 14.53 39.59 36.41
CA THR A 510 13.86 40.84 36.01
C THR A 510 14.15 41.19 34.55
N PHE A 511 13.10 41.38 33.74
CA PHE A 511 13.20 41.80 32.34
C PHE A 511 12.24 42.96 32.05
N ARG A 512 12.78 44.06 31.50
CA ARG A 512 12.04 45.29 31.13
C ARG A 512 11.05 45.72 32.23
N SER A 513 11.56 45.83 33.45
CA SER A 513 10.84 46.23 34.68
C SER A 513 9.71 45.30 35.15
N ARG A 514 9.54 44.10 34.58
CA ARG A 514 8.73 43.02 35.18
C ARG A 514 9.62 42.00 35.89
N VAL A 515 9.19 41.54 37.06
CA VAL A 515 9.86 40.51 37.87
C VAL A 515 9.18 39.15 37.65
N TYR A 516 9.99 38.10 37.66
CA TYR A 516 9.67 36.70 37.37
C TYR A 516 10.21 35.82 38.50
N SER A 517 9.48 34.75 38.83
CA SER A 517 9.76 33.88 39.98
C SER A 517 9.07 32.53 39.82
N ALA A 518 9.15 31.66 40.82
CA ALA A 518 8.41 30.39 40.86
C ALA A 518 6.87 30.56 40.74
N SER A 519 6.31 31.71 41.13
CA SER A 519 4.88 32.02 40.98
C SER A 519 4.52 32.73 39.67
N LYS A 520 5.51 33.12 38.86
CA LYS A 520 5.31 33.74 37.55
C LYS A 520 6.41 33.31 36.58
N THR A 521 6.23 32.10 36.05
CA THR A 521 7.22 31.43 35.19
C THR A 521 7.14 31.86 33.72
N SER A 522 6.02 32.42 33.27
CA SER A 522 5.85 32.90 31.90
C SER A 522 5.12 34.24 31.82
N ASP A 523 5.48 35.08 30.86
CA ASP A 523 4.76 36.31 30.51
C ASP A 523 4.95 36.61 29.01
N THR A 524 4.02 37.38 28.44
CA THR A 524 4.11 37.87 27.06
C THR A 524 4.01 39.39 27.07
N ILE A 525 5.07 40.06 26.61
CA ILE A 525 5.14 41.51 26.56
C ILE A 525 5.09 41.95 25.09
N THR A 526 4.01 42.61 24.70
CA THR A 526 3.92 43.34 23.43
C THR A 526 4.31 44.80 23.66
N ILE A 527 5.25 45.31 22.87
CA ILE A 527 5.69 46.71 22.89
C ILE A 527 5.26 47.37 21.57
N PRO A 528 4.40 48.41 21.60
CA PRO A 528 4.03 49.18 20.41
C PRO A 528 5.24 49.83 19.75
N GLY A 529 5.26 49.88 18.41
CA GLY A 529 6.35 50.49 17.64
C GLY A 529 6.55 51.99 17.94
N ASP A 530 7.81 52.39 18.19
CA ASP A 530 8.22 53.74 18.60
C ASP A 530 8.54 54.69 17.43
N GLY A 531 8.15 54.32 16.21
CA GLY A 531 8.35 55.12 14.99
C GLY A 531 9.70 54.91 14.29
N ILE A 532 10.61 54.09 14.85
CA ILE A 532 11.84 53.66 14.18
C ILE A 532 11.77 52.18 13.77
N ILE A 533 11.02 51.35 14.52
CA ILE A 533 10.75 49.93 14.17
C ILE A 533 9.30 49.76 13.67
N ILE A 534 9.13 48.95 12.63
CA ILE A 534 7.99 49.02 11.69
C ILE A 534 6.75 48.20 12.14
N CYS A 535 6.91 47.24 13.06
CA CYS A 535 5.82 46.46 13.63
C CYS A 535 6.03 46.29 15.14
N ASP A 536 4.95 46.08 15.90
CA ASP A 536 4.99 45.82 17.33
C ASP A 536 5.88 44.61 17.67
N SER A 537 6.70 44.74 18.70
CA SER A 537 7.63 43.68 19.12
C SER A 537 7.07 42.88 20.29
N VAL A 538 6.92 41.57 20.08
CA VAL A 538 6.45 40.63 21.11
C VAL A 538 7.64 39.89 21.70
N PHE A 539 7.69 39.80 23.03
CA PHE A 539 8.65 38.99 23.79
C PHE A 539 7.88 37.91 24.56
N HIS A 540 8.28 36.65 24.40
CA HIS A 540 7.87 35.58 25.31
C HIS A 540 8.99 35.37 26.33
N VAL A 541 8.72 35.67 27.59
CA VAL A 541 9.63 35.33 28.69
C VAL A 541 9.18 33.99 29.25
N ASN A 542 10.06 32.99 29.28
CA ASN A 542 9.79 31.64 29.76
C ASN A 542 10.92 31.17 30.69
N LEU A 543 10.65 31.18 31.99
CA LEU A 543 11.60 30.96 33.07
C LEU A 543 11.81 29.47 33.33
N THR A 544 13.03 29.01 33.12
CA THR A 544 13.42 27.63 33.43
C THR A 544 13.82 27.52 34.91
N LEU A 545 13.02 26.83 35.71
CA LEU A 545 13.29 26.58 37.12
C LEU A 545 14.06 25.27 37.31
N LEU A 546 15.27 25.37 37.85
CA LEU A 546 16.06 24.21 38.28
C LEU A 546 15.55 23.73 39.64
N LYS A 547 14.65 22.74 39.61
CA LYS A 547 14.21 22.01 40.80
C LYS A 547 15.32 21.08 41.31
N PRO A 548 15.46 20.89 42.64
CA PRO A 548 16.51 20.04 43.21
C PRO A 548 16.35 18.58 42.77
N ASN A 549 17.31 18.08 42.00
CA ASN A 549 17.15 16.81 41.29
C ASN A 549 17.50 15.60 42.18
N ARG A 550 16.76 14.49 42.06
CA ARG A 550 16.92 13.27 42.88
C ARG A 550 17.35 12.08 42.03
N VAL A 551 18.66 11.86 41.95
CA VAL A 551 19.26 10.80 41.12
C VAL A 551 19.42 9.52 41.94
N THR A 552 19.08 8.36 41.35
CA THR A 552 19.33 7.04 41.97
C THR A 552 20.44 6.30 41.23
N GLN A 553 21.45 5.83 41.96
CA GLN A 553 22.60 5.09 41.42
C GLN A 553 22.65 3.68 42.01
N ASN A 554 22.59 2.67 41.15
CA ASN A 554 22.68 1.26 41.55
C ASN A 554 24.14 0.83 41.71
N VAL A 555 24.46 0.06 42.75
CA VAL A 555 25.80 -0.45 43.04
C VAL A 555 25.75 -1.89 43.55
N ASN A 556 26.82 -2.66 43.35
CA ASN A 556 26.89 -4.05 43.80
C ASN A 556 27.54 -4.16 45.19
N VAL A 557 27.01 -5.02 46.05
CA VAL A 557 27.49 -5.30 47.40
C VAL A 557 27.71 -6.80 47.53
N CYS A 558 28.91 -7.24 47.93
CA CYS A 558 29.17 -8.66 48.16
C CYS A 558 28.31 -9.21 49.30
N PHE A 559 27.92 -10.48 49.22
CA PHE A 559 27.35 -11.20 50.37
C PHE A 559 28.34 -11.12 51.56
N ASP A 560 27.83 -10.81 52.75
CA ASP A 560 28.57 -10.55 54.01
C ASP A 560 29.57 -9.36 54.04
N ASP A 561 29.55 -8.42 53.08
CA ASP A 561 30.42 -7.22 53.08
C ASP A 561 29.67 -5.87 53.22
N THR A 562 30.40 -4.77 53.47
CA THR A 562 29.91 -3.40 53.65
C THR A 562 30.61 -2.39 52.74
N LEU A 563 30.02 -2.13 51.58
CA LEU A 563 30.45 -1.09 50.64
C LEU A 563 30.32 0.32 51.27
N ARG A 564 31.34 1.16 51.10
CA ARG A 564 31.37 2.55 51.57
C ARG A 564 31.62 3.50 50.41
N ILE A 565 30.78 4.52 50.27
CA ILE A 565 30.92 5.56 49.23
C ILE A 565 30.87 6.92 49.95
N ALA A 566 32.04 7.56 50.11
CA ALA A 566 32.22 8.73 50.97
C ALA A 566 31.67 8.50 52.40
N ARG A 567 30.55 9.14 52.77
CA ARG A 567 29.88 8.97 54.09
C ARG A 567 28.80 7.87 54.10
N ILE A 568 28.40 7.38 52.92
CA ILE A 568 27.29 6.43 52.71
C ILE A 568 27.77 5.00 52.98
N LYS A 569 26.94 4.17 53.62
CA LYS A 569 27.27 2.76 53.95
C LYS A 569 26.17 1.81 53.50
N LEU A 570 26.51 0.83 52.67
CA LEU A 570 25.60 -0.19 52.16
C LEU A 570 26.08 -1.60 52.52
N TYR A 571 25.18 -2.42 53.05
CA TYR A 571 25.41 -3.81 53.44
C TYR A 571 24.08 -4.58 53.41
N ALA A 572 24.09 -5.90 53.57
CA ALA A 572 22.89 -6.74 53.44
C ALA A 572 21.67 -6.27 54.28
N GLY A 573 21.90 -5.68 55.46
CA GLY A 573 20.85 -5.12 56.32
C GLY A 573 20.44 -3.66 56.03
N LYS A 574 21.18 -2.94 55.17
CA LYS A 574 20.87 -1.58 54.71
C LYS A 574 21.36 -1.40 53.27
N LEU A 575 20.52 -1.78 52.31
CA LEU A 575 20.83 -1.67 50.87
C LEU A 575 20.35 -0.35 50.23
N ILE A 576 19.89 0.64 50.99
CA ILE A 576 19.52 1.98 50.47
C ILE A 576 20.02 3.06 51.43
N ASP A 577 20.72 4.07 50.89
CA ASP A 577 21.28 5.19 51.66
C ASP A 577 21.58 6.40 50.73
N SER A 578 21.66 7.64 51.23
CA SER A 578 21.69 8.84 50.37
C SER A 578 22.46 10.04 50.92
N ALA A 579 22.91 10.95 50.04
CA ALA A 579 23.53 12.23 50.40
C ALA A 579 23.17 13.37 49.43
N THR A 580 23.21 14.61 49.93
CA THR A 580 22.93 15.84 49.16
C THR A 580 24.24 16.55 48.81
N LEU A 581 24.34 17.02 47.56
CA LEU A 581 25.50 17.73 47.01
C LEU A 581 25.03 18.94 46.19
N LYS A 582 25.87 19.98 46.06
CA LYS A 582 25.62 21.08 45.11
C LYS A 582 26.15 20.70 43.73
N ASN A 583 25.39 21.05 42.69
CA ASN A 583 25.82 20.88 41.30
C ASN A 583 26.70 22.06 40.83
N ALA A 584 27.22 22.00 39.60
CA ALA A 584 28.11 23.03 39.04
C ALA A 584 27.47 24.43 38.94
N ASN A 585 26.12 24.51 38.93
CA ASN A 585 25.33 25.73 38.90
C ASN A 585 24.79 26.12 40.31
N GLN A 586 25.42 25.61 41.37
CA GLN A 586 25.18 25.90 42.79
C GLN A 586 23.82 25.51 43.41
N CYS A 587 22.78 25.17 42.64
CA CYS A 587 21.59 24.52 43.20
C CYS A 587 21.95 23.15 43.80
N ASP A 588 21.24 22.73 44.84
CA ASP A 588 21.43 21.44 45.52
C ASP A 588 20.67 20.29 44.85
N SER A 589 21.14 19.06 45.07
CA SER A 589 20.62 17.84 44.45
C SER A 589 20.95 16.62 45.32
N THR A 590 20.08 15.61 45.34
CA THR A 590 20.20 14.45 46.24
C THR A 590 20.51 13.18 45.45
N ILE A 591 21.58 12.49 45.81
CA ILE A 591 21.96 11.19 45.24
C ILE A 591 21.58 10.08 46.21
N VAL A 592 20.78 9.12 45.73
CA VAL A 592 20.38 7.91 46.45
C VAL A 592 21.16 6.73 45.88
N PHE A 593 21.88 5.99 46.71
CA PHE A 593 22.54 4.76 46.30
C PHE A 593 21.70 3.55 46.70
N LYS A 594 21.53 2.61 45.76
CA LYS A 594 20.80 1.36 45.95
C LYS A 594 21.72 0.17 45.70
N GLY A 595 21.97 -0.60 46.75
CA GLY A 595 22.77 -1.82 46.72
C GLY A 595 21.99 -3.02 46.17
N THR A 596 22.63 -3.80 45.32
CA THR A 596 22.19 -5.14 44.90
C THR A 596 23.20 -6.17 45.41
N LEU A 597 22.71 -7.26 46.01
CA LEU A 597 23.56 -8.28 46.63
C LEU A 597 24.13 -9.24 45.57
N VAL A 598 25.43 -9.50 45.60
CA VAL A 598 26.16 -10.30 44.58
C VAL A 598 27.01 -11.39 45.25
N GLY A 599 27.12 -12.56 44.61
CA GLY A 599 27.97 -13.68 45.06
C GLY A 599 27.24 -15.01 45.32
N TYR A 600 25.93 -15.12 45.04
CA TYR A 600 25.11 -16.31 45.33
C TYR A 600 24.46 -16.89 44.07
N ARG A 601 24.48 -18.22 43.89
CA ARG A 601 23.85 -18.92 42.76
C ARG A 601 23.31 -20.30 43.16
N SER A 602 22.25 -20.75 42.49
CA SER A 602 21.80 -22.14 42.48
C SER A 602 22.02 -22.77 41.10
N LEU A 603 22.37 -24.05 41.06
CA LEU A 603 22.65 -24.85 39.86
C LEU A 603 21.94 -26.20 39.95
N THR A 604 21.27 -26.62 38.88
CA THR A 604 20.70 -27.97 38.75
C THR A 604 21.04 -28.56 37.39
N GLN A 605 21.52 -29.82 37.34
CA GLN A 605 22.04 -30.44 36.11
C GLN A 605 21.72 -31.95 36.04
N THR A 606 21.51 -32.49 34.84
CA THR A 606 21.26 -33.94 34.64
C THR A 606 22.50 -34.62 34.06
N ILE A 607 22.82 -35.84 34.50
CA ILE A 607 23.95 -36.67 34.02
C ILE A 607 23.54 -38.15 33.90
N CYS A 608 24.25 -38.94 33.07
CA CYS A 608 24.02 -40.40 32.96
C CYS A 608 24.53 -41.14 34.22
N SER A 609 23.99 -42.34 34.51
CA SER A 609 24.25 -43.13 35.74
C SER A 609 25.69 -43.66 35.93
N ASN A 610 26.59 -43.41 34.99
CA ASN A 610 28.02 -43.69 35.03
C ASN A 610 28.91 -42.43 35.09
N SER A 611 28.32 -41.23 35.20
CA SER A 611 29.02 -39.94 35.09
C SER A 611 29.10 -39.19 36.43
N SER A 612 29.94 -38.14 36.51
CA SER A 612 30.10 -37.28 37.69
C SER A 612 30.42 -35.82 37.31
N LEU A 613 29.94 -34.86 38.11
CA LEU A 613 30.15 -33.42 37.96
C LEU A 613 31.04 -32.90 39.10
N THR A 614 32.14 -32.19 38.81
CA THR A 614 33.02 -31.61 39.85
C THR A 614 33.00 -30.08 39.81
N ILE A 615 32.78 -29.45 40.97
CA ILE A 615 32.74 -27.99 41.14
C ILE A 615 33.62 -27.63 42.34
N GLY A 616 34.65 -26.80 42.11
CA GLY A 616 35.74 -26.64 43.06
C GLY A 616 36.39 -28.01 43.36
N ASN A 617 36.67 -28.28 44.64
CA ASN A 617 37.17 -29.58 45.09
C ASN A 617 36.04 -30.58 45.44
N THR A 618 34.80 -30.34 45.01
CA THR A 618 33.64 -31.20 45.34
C THR A 618 33.07 -31.88 44.11
N THR A 619 33.15 -33.21 44.08
CA THR A 619 32.47 -34.05 43.07
C THR A 619 31.07 -34.44 43.54
N PHE A 620 30.15 -34.49 42.59
CA PHE A 620 28.76 -34.91 42.68
C PHE A 620 28.53 -36.04 41.67
N ASP A 621 27.89 -37.12 42.12
CA ASP A 621 27.62 -38.32 41.32
C ASP A 621 26.28 -38.96 41.77
N LYS A 622 25.97 -40.18 41.30
CA LYS A 622 24.75 -40.90 41.72
C LYS A 622 24.64 -41.17 43.23
N ASN A 623 25.75 -41.10 43.98
CA ASN A 623 25.80 -41.33 45.43
C ASN A 623 25.77 -40.01 46.21
N LYS A 624 26.12 -38.88 45.57
CA LYS A 624 26.13 -37.54 46.15
C LYS A 624 25.51 -36.53 45.18
N THR A 625 24.19 -36.42 45.23
CA THR A 625 23.41 -35.63 44.28
C THR A 625 23.22 -34.16 44.67
N THR A 626 23.52 -33.74 45.90
CA THR A 626 23.32 -32.34 46.36
C THR A 626 24.47 -31.82 47.23
N GLY A 627 24.63 -30.48 47.28
CA GLY A 627 25.52 -29.81 48.24
C GLY A 627 25.92 -28.39 47.86
N ARG A 628 26.53 -27.67 48.82
CA ARG A 628 26.98 -26.27 48.68
C ARG A 628 28.50 -26.19 48.48
N VAL A 629 28.95 -25.34 47.57
CA VAL A 629 30.38 -25.07 47.28
C VAL A 629 30.67 -23.57 47.38
N ARG A 630 31.80 -23.20 47.99
CA ARG A 630 32.33 -21.83 48.03
C ARG A 630 33.59 -21.76 47.17
N LEU A 631 33.65 -20.81 46.24
CA LEU A 631 34.76 -20.55 45.33
C LEU A 631 35.33 -19.16 45.64
N ALA A 632 36.57 -19.10 46.11
CA ALA A 632 37.17 -17.87 46.61
C ALA A 632 37.53 -16.89 45.47
N GLY A 633 37.10 -15.63 45.58
CA GLY A 633 37.46 -14.54 44.65
C GLY A 633 37.10 -14.75 43.17
N GLN A 634 36.05 -15.54 42.86
CA GLN A 634 35.65 -15.85 41.48
C GLN A 634 34.46 -15.03 40.93
N ALA A 635 33.94 -14.06 41.69
CA ALA A 635 32.92 -13.13 41.19
C ALA A 635 33.51 -11.79 40.71
N SER A 636 32.77 -11.09 39.84
CA SER A 636 33.06 -9.70 39.48
C SER A 636 33.12 -8.82 40.73
N GLY A 637 34.17 -8.00 40.84
CA GLY A 637 34.44 -7.20 42.04
C GLY A 637 35.21 -7.94 43.16
N ALA A 638 35.75 -9.13 42.89
CA ALA A 638 36.52 -9.96 43.83
C ALA A 638 35.74 -10.52 45.03
N CYS A 639 34.40 -10.57 44.97
CA CYS A 639 33.61 -11.34 45.93
C CYS A 639 33.87 -12.86 45.79
N ASP A 640 33.67 -13.61 46.87
CA ASP A 640 33.51 -15.06 46.82
C ASP A 640 32.20 -15.45 46.12
N SER A 641 32.19 -16.61 45.45
CA SER A 641 30.99 -17.20 44.85
C SER A 641 30.52 -18.41 45.65
N ILE A 642 29.28 -18.37 46.13
CA ILE A 642 28.60 -19.49 46.79
C ILE A 642 27.61 -20.12 45.78
N ILE A 643 27.73 -21.43 45.58
CA ILE A 643 26.91 -22.20 44.64
C ILE A 643 26.23 -23.36 45.38
N ASP A 644 24.90 -23.41 45.36
CA ASP A 644 24.15 -24.63 45.69
C ASP A 644 23.98 -25.50 44.44
N VAL A 645 24.23 -26.81 44.58
CA VAL A 645 24.26 -27.79 43.49
C VAL A 645 23.25 -28.91 43.76
N ASN A 646 22.53 -29.33 42.72
CA ASN A 646 21.61 -30.47 42.69
C ASN A 646 21.74 -31.22 41.35
N ILE A 647 21.77 -32.55 41.34
CA ILE A 647 21.89 -33.34 40.11
C ILE A 647 20.92 -34.53 39.99
N ILE A 648 20.55 -34.84 38.74
CA ILE A 648 19.53 -35.83 38.34
C ILE A 648 20.19 -36.91 37.45
N ILE A 649 19.76 -38.17 37.57
CA ILE A 649 20.38 -39.36 36.94
C ILE A 649 19.45 -40.04 35.91
N LYS A 650 20.02 -40.65 34.84
CA LYS A 650 19.30 -41.43 33.79
C LYS A 650 20.11 -42.64 33.24
N ASP A 651 19.41 -43.58 32.57
CA ASP A 651 19.89 -44.89 32.05
C ASP A 651 19.67 -45.11 30.52
N TYR A 652 19.93 -46.32 29.98
CA TYR A 652 20.15 -46.64 28.54
C TYR A 652 19.15 -47.65 27.88
N ALA A 653 19.33 -47.99 26.58
CA ALA A 653 18.37 -48.79 25.74
C ALA A 653 19.01 -49.70 24.65
N GLU A 654 18.23 -50.59 24.00
CA GLU A 654 18.70 -51.74 23.15
C GLU A 654 17.86 -52.02 21.85
N HIS A 655 18.42 -52.74 20.84
CA HIS A 655 17.79 -53.03 19.52
C HIS A 655 18.33 -54.30 18.77
N PHE A 656 17.67 -54.79 17.69
CA PHE A 656 17.97 -56.09 16.99
C PHE A 656 17.83 -56.02 15.43
N LEU A 657 18.61 -56.82 14.67
CA LEU A 657 18.69 -56.80 13.19
C LEU A 657 18.94 -58.19 12.53
N ASN A 658 18.09 -58.67 11.60
CA ASN A 658 18.23 -60.01 10.98
C ASN A 658 18.13 -59.96 9.44
N LEU A 659 18.96 -60.72 8.68
CA LEU A 659 18.97 -60.73 7.19
C LEU A 659 19.19 -62.15 6.57
N THR A 660 19.27 -62.25 5.23
CA THR A 660 19.51 -63.49 4.45
C THR A 660 20.27 -63.15 3.16
N LYS A 661 21.16 -64.04 2.68
CA LYS A 661 22.24 -63.73 1.73
C LYS A 661 22.59 -64.91 0.79
N CYS A 662 23.47 -64.67 -0.20
CA CYS A 662 24.04 -65.69 -1.09
C CYS A 662 25.49 -66.07 -0.68
N PRO A 663 25.93 -67.34 -0.84
CA PRO A 663 27.20 -67.81 -0.27
C PRO A 663 28.43 -67.02 -0.76
N GLY A 664 29.06 -66.27 0.15
CA GLY A 664 30.18 -65.36 -0.16
C GLY A 664 29.90 -63.88 0.11
N GLU A 665 28.69 -63.51 0.52
CA GLU A 665 28.36 -62.14 0.95
C GLU A 665 28.48 -61.92 2.47
N ASP A 666 29.22 -60.87 2.83
CA ASP A 666 29.55 -60.42 4.19
C ASP A 666 28.85 -59.08 4.53
N THR A 667 28.85 -58.68 5.81
CA THR A 667 28.26 -57.41 6.30
C THR A 667 29.11 -56.78 7.41
N LEU A 668 29.47 -55.50 7.27
CA LEU A 668 30.30 -54.77 8.24
C LEU A 668 29.42 -53.80 9.07
N LEU A 669 29.54 -53.85 10.40
CA LEU A 669 28.82 -52.96 11.32
C LEU A 669 29.81 -52.40 12.36
N ASN A 670 29.88 -51.07 12.49
CA ASN A 670 30.77 -50.36 13.43
C ASN A 670 32.26 -50.78 13.39
N GLY A 671 32.74 -51.29 12.23
CA GLY A 671 34.11 -51.81 12.05
C GLY A 671 34.28 -53.31 12.33
N LYS A 672 33.22 -54.02 12.73
CA LYS A 672 33.20 -55.47 13.00
C LYS A 672 32.47 -56.22 11.88
N LEU A 673 33.01 -57.35 11.45
CA LEU A 673 32.53 -58.12 10.29
C LEU A 673 31.64 -59.30 10.71
N TYR A 674 30.49 -59.44 10.07
CA TYR A 674 29.53 -60.53 10.23
C TYR A 674 29.31 -61.24 8.89
N ASN A 675 29.40 -62.56 8.88
CA ASN A 675 29.36 -63.39 7.66
C ASN A 675 29.00 -64.85 7.98
N ALA A 676 29.09 -65.75 7.00
CA ALA A 676 28.77 -67.17 7.18
C ALA A 676 29.57 -67.89 8.28
N GLY A 677 30.76 -67.39 8.66
CA GLY A 677 31.55 -67.91 9.78
C GLY A 677 31.33 -67.17 11.12
N ASN A 678 30.74 -65.98 11.09
CA ASN A 678 30.35 -65.18 12.25
C ASN A 678 28.97 -64.53 12.00
N PRO A 679 27.86 -65.29 12.00
CA PRO A 679 26.57 -64.81 11.51
C PRO A 679 25.83 -63.89 12.50
N SER A 680 26.24 -63.85 13.77
CA SER A 680 25.49 -63.19 14.84
C SER A 680 26.37 -62.55 15.91
N GLY A 681 25.93 -61.46 16.53
CA GLY A 681 26.62 -60.87 17.69
C GLY A 681 26.01 -59.56 18.19
N ILE A 682 26.75 -58.87 19.06
CA ILE A 682 26.33 -57.63 19.76
C ILE A 682 27.36 -56.51 19.52
N ASP A 683 26.89 -55.26 19.46
CA ASP A 683 27.67 -54.01 19.34
C ASP A 683 27.08 -52.87 20.22
N THR A 684 27.77 -51.73 20.35
CA THR A 684 27.36 -50.62 21.24
C THR A 684 27.64 -49.24 20.61
N LEU A 685 26.60 -48.42 20.50
CA LEU A 685 26.64 -47.06 19.95
C LEU A 685 26.73 -46.01 21.07
N LYS A 686 27.73 -45.13 21.00
CA LYS A 686 27.86 -44.02 21.94
C LYS A 686 26.90 -42.87 21.63
N GLY A 687 26.25 -42.35 22.67
CA GLY A 687 25.38 -41.17 22.61
C GLY A 687 24.11 -41.30 21.76
N ALA A 688 23.70 -42.52 21.39
CA ALA A 688 22.60 -42.74 20.44
C ALA A 688 21.18 -42.54 21.01
N SER A 689 21.02 -42.46 22.33
CA SER A 689 19.73 -42.10 22.95
C SER A 689 19.40 -40.63 22.72
N THR A 690 18.13 -40.33 22.42
CA THR A 690 17.59 -38.95 22.34
C THR A 690 17.68 -38.16 23.65
N THR A 691 18.19 -38.77 24.72
CA THR A 691 18.46 -38.11 26.02
C THR A 691 19.95 -38.13 26.44
N GLY A 692 20.87 -38.57 25.56
CA GLY A 692 22.31 -38.33 25.71
C GLY A 692 23.14 -39.42 26.40
N CYS A 693 22.63 -40.64 26.53
CA CYS A 693 23.39 -41.82 27.00
C CYS A 693 23.52 -42.88 25.87
N ASP A 694 24.37 -43.90 26.07
CA ASP A 694 24.74 -44.92 25.05
C ASP A 694 23.60 -45.94 24.77
N SER A 695 23.75 -46.82 23.76
CA SER A 695 22.73 -47.84 23.37
C SER A 695 23.33 -49.09 22.70
N ILE A 696 22.62 -50.24 22.70
CA ILE A 696 23.14 -51.57 22.32
C ILE A 696 22.39 -52.20 21.12
N ILE A 697 23.06 -52.99 20.26
CA ILE A 697 22.47 -53.62 19.04
C ILE A 697 22.88 -55.11 18.89
N HIS A 698 21.98 -55.97 18.37
CA HIS A 698 22.16 -57.43 18.12
C HIS A 698 21.91 -57.85 16.63
N VAL A 699 22.51 -58.94 16.10
CA VAL A 699 22.53 -59.32 14.63
C VAL A 699 22.35 -60.86 14.30
N ASP A 700 21.80 -61.29 13.12
CA ASP A 700 21.67 -62.71 12.58
C ASP A 700 21.56 -62.88 10.99
N LEU A 701 21.95 -64.04 10.34
CA LEU A 701 22.13 -64.29 8.84
C LEU A 701 21.92 -65.77 8.27
N LYS A 702 21.53 -66.02 6.95
CA LYS A 702 21.17 -67.37 6.29
C LYS A 702 21.34 -67.56 4.71
N TYR A 703 21.36 -68.81 4.08
CA TYR A 703 21.79 -69.16 2.64
C TYR A 703 21.30 -70.55 1.91
N PRO A 704 20.99 -70.75 0.55
CA PRO A 704 20.52 -72.03 -0.22
C PRO A 704 20.84 -72.37 -1.80
N ASN A 705 20.35 -73.47 -2.54
CA ASN A 705 20.73 -74.04 -3.97
C ASN A 705 19.68 -74.90 -4.91
N THR A 706 19.89 -75.25 -6.27
CA THR A 706 18.99 -76.08 -7.28
C THR A 706 19.57 -76.78 -8.65
N THR A 707 18.82 -77.62 -9.52
CA THR A 707 19.22 -78.39 -10.85
C THR A 707 18.10 -78.99 -11.90
N GLY A 708 18.36 -79.63 -13.12
CA GLY A 708 17.38 -80.20 -14.21
C GLY A 708 17.76 -81.35 -15.32
N THR A 709 16.96 -81.69 -16.44
CA THR A 709 17.10 -82.89 -17.46
C THR A 709 16.34 -82.95 -18.89
N PHE A 710 16.64 -83.85 -19.94
CA PHE A 710 16.00 -84.03 -21.35
C PHE A 710 16.24 -85.38 -22.23
N ASN A 711 15.45 -85.81 -23.31
CA ASN A 711 15.62 -87.03 -24.25
C ASN A 711 14.91 -87.03 -25.71
N THR A 712 15.34 -87.75 -26.82
CA THR A 712 14.56 -88.00 -28.14
C THR A 712 14.98 -89.17 -29.15
N THR A 713 14.69 -89.18 -30.50
CA THR A 713 14.91 -90.25 -31.57
C THR A 713 14.86 -89.76 -33.07
N ILE A 714 15.65 -90.32 -34.04
CA ILE A 714 15.94 -89.81 -35.43
C ILE A 714 16.53 -90.87 -36.43
N CYS A 715 16.51 -90.75 -37.79
CA CYS A 715 16.98 -91.83 -38.71
C CYS A 715 18.49 -92.23 -38.60
N ASN A 716 18.86 -93.42 -39.11
CA ASN A 716 20.15 -94.10 -38.78
C ASN A 716 21.45 -93.44 -39.34
N SER A 717 21.32 -92.28 -39.98
CA SER A 717 22.39 -91.42 -40.49
C SER A 717 22.57 -90.11 -39.71
N ASP A 718 21.69 -89.80 -38.76
CA ASP A 718 21.36 -88.41 -38.40
C ASP A 718 21.93 -87.93 -37.03
N SER A 719 21.68 -86.66 -36.67
CA SER A 719 22.09 -86.03 -35.40
C SER A 719 21.20 -84.85 -34.97
N VAL A 720 21.35 -84.38 -33.72
CA VAL A 720 20.57 -83.34 -33.03
C VAL A 720 21.51 -82.40 -32.22
N PHE A 721 21.12 -81.15 -31.97
CA PHE A 721 21.89 -80.16 -31.20
C PHE A 721 21.16 -79.67 -29.95
N ILE A 722 21.86 -79.52 -28.82
CA ILE A 722 21.29 -79.06 -27.54
C ILE A 722 22.26 -78.06 -26.87
N VAL A 723 21.81 -76.81 -26.73
CA VAL A 723 22.50 -75.64 -26.13
C VAL A 723 23.88 -75.34 -26.74
N LYS A 724 24.89 -76.16 -26.46
CA LYS A 724 26.28 -76.00 -26.90
C LYS A 724 26.93 -77.28 -27.42
N GLU A 725 26.19 -78.39 -27.57
CA GLU A 725 26.74 -79.67 -28.03
C GLU A 725 25.81 -80.50 -28.93
N TYR A 726 26.40 -81.27 -29.86
CA TYR A 726 25.70 -82.20 -30.77
C TYR A 726 25.64 -83.62 -30.22
N PHE A 727 24.49 -84.28 -30.40
CA PHE A 727 24.20 -85.66 -30.01
C PHE A 727 23.76 -86.47 -31.25
N SER A 728 24.19 -87.73 -31.34
CA SER A 728 23.97 -88.59 -32.52
C SER A 728 24.10 -90.07 -32.16
N ALA A 729 24.01 -90.98 -33.14
CA ALA A 729 24.35 -92.40 -32.97
C ALA A 729 25.78 -92.64 -32.40
N ARG A 730 26.69 -91.66 -32.48
CA ARG A 730 28.05 -91.74 -31.92
C ARG A 730 28.21 -91.08 -30.54
N LYS A 731 27.26 -90.22 -30.14
CA LYS A 731 27.15 -89.64 -28.79
C LYS A 731 25.67 -89.47 -28.44
N PRO A 732 25.01 -90.50 -27.90
CA PRO A 732 23.58 -90.40 -27.60
C PRO A 732 23.30 -89.64 -26.30
N ASN A 733 24.23 -89.63 -25.33
CA ASN A 733 24.00 -89.16 -23.95
C ASN A 733 25.02 -88.08 -23.51
N GLY A 734 24.67 -87.26 -22.51
CA GLY A 734 25.59 -86.27 -21.92
C GLY A 734 25.05 -85.44 -20.77
N GLN A 735 25.87 -84.48 -20.30
CA GLN A 735 25.58 -83.56 -19.18
C GLN A 735 26.12 -82.16 -19.48
N ILE A 736 25.40 -81.11 -19.07
CA ILE A 736 25.69 -79.69 -19.36
C ILE A 736 25.64 -78.88 -18.06
N ILE A 737 26.64 -78.02 -17.84
CA ILE A 737 26.68 -77.04 -16.73
C ILE A 737 26.38 -75.65 -17.30
N CYS A 738 25.57 -74.89 -16.56
CA CYS A 738 25.12 -73.54 -16.87
C CYS A 738 25.68 -72.54 -15.84
N HIS A 739 26.47 -71.58 -16.30
CA HIS A 739 27.04 -70.52 -15.45
C HIS A 739 26.18 -69.25 -15.44
N ASN A 740 26.33 -68.45 -14.39
CA ASN A 740 25.60 -67.20 -14.18
C ASN A 740 25.68 -66.26 -15.42
N GLY A 741 24.55 -66.04 -16.09
CA GLY A 741 24.44 -65.30 -17.35
C GLY A 741 24.11 -66.16 -18.59
N GLU A 742 24.28 -67.49 -18.54
CA GLU A 742 23.73 -68.40 -19.54
C GLU A 742 22.21 -68.60 -19.31
N ALA A 743 21.44 -68.81 -20.38
CA ALA A 743 19.97 -68.88 -20.37
C ALA A 743 19.35 -70.11 -19.64
N CYS A 744 20.13 -70.81 -18.82
CA CYS A 744 19.74 -71.97 -18.03
C CYS A 744 20.22 -71.92 -16.56
N ALA A 745 20.64 -70.74 -16.08
CA ALA A 745 20.90 -70.46 -14.66
C ALA A 745 19.61 -70.09 -13.89
N SER A 746 19.67 -70.10 -12.55
CA SER A 746 18.50 -69.90 -11.68
C SER A 746 18.13 -68.43 -11.44
N VAL A 747 16.85 -68.18 -11.09
CA VAL A 747 16.21 -66.83 -10.97
C VAL A 747 16.90 -65.88 -9.98
N PHE A 748 17.71 -66.38 -9.03
CA PHE A 748 18.46 -65.57 -8.07
C PHE A 748 19.97 -65.50 -8.36
N GLY A 749 20.40 -65.84 -9.58
CA GLY A 749 21.77 -65.60 -10.04
C GLY A 749 22.81 -66.58 -9.50
N CYS A 750 22.51 -67.89 -9.52
CA CYS A 750 23.43 -68.97 -9.13
C CYS A 750 23.39 -70.13 -10.15
N ASP A 751 24.54 -70.77 -10.37
CA ASP A 751 24.84 -71.81 -11.38
C ASP A 751 23.99 -73.10 -11.27
N SER A 752 23.89 -73.90 -12.34
CA SER A 752 22.97 -75.06 -12.45
C SER A 752 23.42 -76.15 -13.48
N ILE A 753 22.77 -77.35 -13.52
CA ILE A 753 23.22 -78.55 -14.29
C ILE A 753 22.04 -79.33 -14.95
N ILE A 754 22.24 -79.95 -16.14
CA ILE A 754 21.24 -80.65 -17.02
C ILE A 754 21.77 -81.95 -17.71
N ASN A 755 20.95 -82.99 -18.03
CA ASN A 755 21.32 -84.33 -18.62
C ASN A 755 20.53 -84.77 -19.93
N VAL A 756 21.01 -85.71 -20.82
CA VAL A 756 20.49 -86.03 -22.24
C VAL A 756 20.54 -87.54 -22.77
N THR A 757 19.69 -88.02 -23.76
CA THR A 757 19.68 -89.41 -24.48
C THR A 757 18.99 -89.52 -25.94
N LEU A 758 19.26 -90.52 -26.88
CA LEU A 758 18.74 -90.72 -28.32
C LEU A 758 18.56 -92.19 -28.99
N ASN A 759 17.84 -92.43 -30.17
CA ASN A 759 17.61 -93.73 -30.99
C ASN A 759 17.27 -93.61 -32.57
N PHE A 760 17.09 -94.68 -33.46
CA PHE A 760 17.09 -94.61 -35.00
C PHE A 760 16.28 -95.53 -36.08
N ILE A 761 16.06 -95.14 -37.42
CA ILE A 761 15.10 -95.71 -38.54
C ILE A 761 15.46 -95.53 -40.14
N PRO A 762 14.82 -96.22 -41.22
CA PRO A 762 14.99 -96.18 -42.78
C PRO A 762 13.92 -95.61 -43.90
N ASP A 763 13.58 -96.25 -45.11
CA ASP A 763 13.53 -95.79 -46.62
C ASP A 763 12.24 -95.77 -47.66
N ALA A 764 12.33 -95.64 -49.06
CA ALA A 764 11.26 -95.30 -50.14
C ALA A 764 11.42 -95.62 -51.74
N ILE A 765 10.79 -94.85 -52.72
CA ILE A 765 10.68 -94.99 -54.27
C ILE A 765 10.60 -93.60 -55.04
N GLY A 766 10.81 -93.45 -56.41
CA GLY A 766 10.80 -92.14 -57.16
C GLY A 766 10.31 -92.00 -58.66
N SER A 767 10.55 -90.83 -59.33
CA SER A 767 10.25 -90.52 -60.78
C SER A 767 10.94 -89.22 -61.32
N TYR A 768 10.95 -88.97 -62.65
CA TYR A 768 11.65 -87.86 -63.35
C TYR A 768 10.74 -87.09 -64.35
N ARG A 769 10.89 -85.76 -64.41
CA ARG A 769 10.29 -84.89 -65.44
C ARG A 769 11.28 -83.80 -65.87
N ALA A 770 11.09 -83.26 -67.07
CA ALA A 770 11.85 -82.11 -67.57
C ALA A 770 10.95 -81.11 -68.30
N ASP A 771 11.21 -79.82 -68.11
CA ASP A 771 10.64 -78.75 -68.94
C ASP A 771 11.73 -78.26 -69.90
N ILE A 772 11.34 -77.88 -71.13
CA ILE A 772 12.25 -77.29 -72.12
C ILE A 772 11.65 -76.00 -72.71
N CYS A 773 12.51 -75.04 -73.06
CA CYS A 773 12.07 -73.78 -73.66
C CYS A 773 11.70 -74.00 -75.15
N GLY A 774 11.05 -73.00 -75.77
CA GLY A 774 10.51 -73.08 -77.14
C GLY A 774 11.55 -73.16 -78.26
N GLY A 775 12.25 -74.29 -78.39
CA GLY A 775 13.22 -74.57 -79.46
C GLY A 775 14.18 -75.74 -79.19
N ASP A 776 14.25 -76.24 -77.95
CA ASP A 776 15.30 -77.16 -77.50
C ASP A 776 15.02 -78.65 -77.78
N THR A 777 15.99 -79.51 -77.46
CA THR A 777 15.90 -80.98 -77.56
C THR A 777 16.70 -81.64 -76.44
N LEU A 778 16.15 -82.69 -75.83
CA LEU A 778 16.69 -83.35 -74.64
C LEU A 778 17.23 -84.75 -74.95
N THR A 779 18.47 -85.01 -74.54
CA THR A 779 19.08 -86.35 -74.48
C THR A 779 19.62 -86.60 -73.06
N LEU A 780 19.54 -87.85 -72.59
CA LEU A 780 20.02 -88.25 -71.26
C LEU A 780 21.39 -88.94 -71.35
N PRO A 781 22.47 -88.36 -70.78
CA PRO A 781 23.80 -88.96 -70.84
C PRO A 781 23.86 -90.36 -70.21
N GLY A 782 24.52 -91.30 -70.89
CA GLY A 782 24.78 -92.66 -70.37
C GLY A 782 23.75 -93.73 -70.74
N PHE A 783 22.63 -93.38 -71.40
CA PHE A 783 21.59 -94.34 -71.79
C PHE A 783 21.37 -94.34 -73.31
N PRO A 784 21.45 -95.50 -74.00
CA PRO A 784 21.17 -95.59 -75.44
C PRO A 784 19.65 -95.66 -75.68
N GLY A 785 19.03 -94.52 -76.01
CA GLY A 785 17.61 -94.40 -76.34
C GLY A 785 17.30 -93.11 -77.12
N GLU A 786 16.12 -93.07 -77.75
CA GLU A 786 15.69 -91.95 -78.60
C GLU A 786 15.53 -90.62 -77.84
N PRO A 787 15.82 -89.46 -78.47
CA PRO A 787 15.74 -88.14 -77.85
C PRO A 787 14.30 -87.68 -77.59
N PHE A 788 14.12 -86.75 -76.66
CA PHE A 788 12.82 -86.10 -76.38
C PHE A 788 12.79 -84.66 -76.91
N PHE A 789 11.69 -84.28 -77.53
CA PHE A 789 11.49 -82.98 -78.19
C PHE A 789 9.98 -82.71 -78.35
N SER A 790 9.59 -81.62 -79.01
CA SER A 790 8.18 -81.22 -79.18
C SER A 790 7.26 -82.31 -79.79
N GLY A 791 7.81 -83.33 -80.48
CA GLY A 791 7.08 -84.49 -81.02
C GLY A 791 7.20 -85.79 -80.21
N HIS A 792 7.98 -85.86 -79.13
CA HIS A 792 8.24 -87.08 -78.36
C HIS A 792 8.55 -86.77 -76.88
N THR A 793 7.67 -87.19 -75.96
CA THR A 793 7.61 -86.60 -74.60
C THR A 793 7.42 -87.55 -73.40
N THR A 794 7.43 -88.89 -73.53
CA THR A 794 7.24 -89.81 -72.36
C THR A 794 8.02 -91.13 -72.44
N GLY A 795 8.38 -91.74 -71.30
CA GLY A 795 9.10 -93.02 -71.18
C GLY A 795 9.20 -93.57 -69.74
N THR A 796 9.89 -94.69 -69.49
CA THR A 796 10.12 -95.28 -68.14
C THR A 796 11.46 -96.01 -68.01
N LEU A 797 12.02 -96.10 -66.79
CA LEU A 797 13.31 -96.73 -66.45
C LEU A 797 13.27 -97.42 -65.06
N LYS A 798 14.14 -98.40 -64.81
CA LYS A 798 14.26 -99.07 -63.51
C LYS A 798 15.67 -98.92 -62.94
N MET A 799 15.78 -98.65 -61.62
CA MET A 799 17.04 -98.61 -60.89
C MET A 799 17.18 -99.79 -59.92
N VAL A 800 18.33 -99.87 -59.25
CA VAL A 800 18.66 -100.75 -58.12
C VAL A 800 19.46 -99.90 -57.13
N ASN A 801 19.00 -99.79 -55.88
CA ASN A 801 19.26 -98.73 -54.92
C ASN A 801 18.82 -97.34 -55.45
N GLY A 802 17.89 -96.65 -54.79
CA GLY A 802 17.45 -95.35 -55.34
C GLY A 802 16.46 -94.53 -54.52
N ALA A 803 16.45 -94.67 -53.21
CA ALA A 803 15.76 -93.77 -52.29
C ALA A 803 16.72 -93.32 -51.17
N THR A 804 16.21 -92.66 -50.15
CA THR A 804 16.97 -91.65 -49.39
C THR A 804 17.60 -92.11 -48.07
N ASN A 805 17.27 -93.31 -47.62
CA ASN A 805 17.65 -93.87 -46.31
C ASN A 805 18.08 -95.37 -46.39
N GLY A 806 17.97 -96.07 -47.55
CA GLY A 806 18.65 -97.37 -47.79
C GLY A 806 17.90 -98.59 -48.38
N CYS A 807 16.99 -98.47 -49.36
CA CYS A 807 16.35 -99.58 -50.12
C CYS A 807 16.26 -99.27 -51.65
N ASP A 808 15.48 -100.07 -52.41
CA ASP A 808 15.41 -100.11 -53.90
C ASP A 808 14.27 -99.27 -54.54
N SER A 809 14.50 -98.68 -55.72
CA SER A 809 13.56 -97.74 -56.41
C SER A 809 13.37 -97.92 -57.93
N ILE A 810 12.34 -97.26 -58.47
CA ILE A 810 11.88 -97.22 -59.89
C ILE A 810 11.80 -95.73 -60.35
N ILE A 811 11.84 -95.41 -61.67
CA ILE A 811 11.72 -94.05 -62.22
C ILE A 811 10.90 -93.98 -63.54
N ASN A 812 9.90 -93.09 -63.62
CA ASN A 812 9.16 -92.78 -64.87
C ASN A 812 9.60 -91.43 -65.47
N VAL A 813 9.49 -91.19 -66.79
CA VAL A 813 10.00 -90.00 -67.51
C VAL A 813 8.90 -89.28 -68.31
N SER A 814 8.80 -87.95 -68.24
CA SER A 814 8.00 -87.13 -69.20
C SER A 814 8.44 -85.67 -69.36
N VAL A 815 8.18 -85.06 -70.53
CA VAL A 815 8.65 -83.72 -70.93
C VAL A 815 7.50 -82.73 -71.21
N ASN A 816 7.69 -81.44 -70.90
CA ASN A 816 6.73 -80.34 -71.09
C ASN A 816 7.41 -79.05 -71.64
N ILE A 817 6.63 -78.06 -72.13
CA ILE A 817 7.09 -76.87 -72.86
C ILE A 817 6.67 -75.57 -72.12
N ILE A 818 7.56 -74.57 -72.01
CA ILE A 818 7.33 -73.34 -71.23
C ILE A 818 7.49 -72.03 -72.04
N PRO A 819 6.58 -71.02 -71.89
CA PRO A 819 6.72 -69.65 -72.41
C PRO A 819 7.37 -68.67 -71.40
N GLU A 820 7.80 -67.49 -71.89
CA GLU A 820 8.47 -66.43 -71.10
C GLU A 820 7.60 -65.79 -69.99
N ALA A 821 8.24 -65.23 -68.96
CA ALA A 821 7.58 -64.66 -67.78
C ALA A 821 7.96 -63.18 -67.50
N ILE A 822 7.02 -62.44 -66.88
CA ILE A 822 7.16 -61.01 -66.53
C ILE A 822 6.84 -60.83 -65.04
N GLY A 823 7.72 -60.15 -64.30
CA GLY A 823 7.54 -59.74 -62.90
C GLY A 823 7.59 -58.22 -62.72
N THR A 824 7.17 -57.76 -61.54
CA THR A 824 7.25 -56.34 -61.15
C THR A 824 7.93 -56.19 -59.79
N TYR A 825 8.70 -55.12 -59.61
CA TYR A 825 9.40 -54.77 -58.37
C TYR A 825 9.03 -53.34 -57.96
N ARG A 826 8.66 -53.16 -56.69
CA ARG A 826 8.34 -51.86 -56.10
C ARG A 826 9.05 -51.67 -54.77
N ALA A 827 9.53 -50.45 -54.51
CA ALA A 827 10.08 -50.05 -53.23
C ALA A 827 9.87 -48.55 -52.99
N ASP A 828 9.68 -48.19 -51.72
CA ASP A 828 9.75 -46.81 -51.24
C ASP A 828 11.22 -46.45 -50.91
N ILE A 829 11.65 -45.23 -51.21
CA ILE A 829 12.99 -44.72 -50.88
C ILE A 829 12.93 -43.31 -50.25
N CYS A 830 13.91 -42.96 -49.43
CA CYS A 830 14.04 -41.62 -48.84
C CYS A 830 14.69 -40.63 -49.84
N ARG A 831 14.58 -39.32 -49.57
CA ARG A 831 15.10 -38.26 -50.45
C ARG A 831 16.64 -38.15 -50.42
N GLY A 832 17.30 -39.02 -51.19
CA GLY A 832 18.76 -39.06 -51.34
C GLY A 832 19.30 -40.45 -51.61
N ASP A 833 18.49 -41.48 -51.36
CA ASP A 833 18.84 -42.87 -51.56
C ASP A 833 19.05 -43.21 -53.04
N THR A 834 19.82 -44.28 -53.28
CA THR A 834 20.01 -44.89 -54.60
C THR A 834 19.86 -46.40 -54.47
N LEU A 835 18.83 -46.95 -55.11
CA LEU A 835 18.61 -48.39 -55.20
C LEU A 835 19.44 -48.97 -56.35
N THR A 836 20.21 -50.01 -56.04
CA THR A 836 20.82 -50.90 -57.04
C THR A 836 20.36 -52.33 -56.77
N LEU A 837 19.91 -53.03 -57.81
CA LEU A 837 19.41 -54.39 -57.68
C LEU A 837 20.55 -55.40 -57.82
N PRO A 838 20.71 -56.37 -56.89
CA PRO A 838 21.74 -57.41 -57.00
C PRO A 838 21.65 -58.14 -58.35
N GLY A 839 22.77 -58.23 -59.06
CA GLY A 839 22.86 -58.80 -60.41
C GLY A 839 22.79 -57.79 -61.56
N PHE A 840 22.39 -56.53 -61.31
CA PHE A 840 22.29 -55.48 -62.35
C PHE A 840 23.20 -54.26 -62.04
N PRO A 841 24.54 -54.39 -62.14
CA PRO A 841 25.50 -53.38 -61.68
C PRO A 841 25.66 -52.15 -62.62
N GLY A 842 24.64 -51.79 -63.39
CA GLY A 842 24.71 -50.71 -64.40
C GLY A 842 23.56 -49.69 -64.39
N GLU A 843 22.41 -50.01 -63.79
CA GLU A 843 21.19 -49.19 -63.83
C GLU A 843 20.73 -48.82 -62.40
N PRO A 844 21.24 -47.71 -61.82
CA PRO A 844 20.80 -47.23 -60.52
C PRO A 844 19.45 -46.49 -60.62
N PHE A 845 18.56 -46.75 -59.67
CA PHE A 845 17.29 -46.04 -59.52
C PHE A 845 17.36 -45.08 -58.32
N PHE A 846 16.92 -43.85 -58.51
CA PHE A 846 17.09 -42.75 -57.55
C PHE A 846 16.03 -41.66 -57.78
N ASN A 847 16.03 -40.60 -56.96
CA ASN A 847 15.14 -39.45 -57.14
C ASN A 847 15.47 -38.68 -58.45
N GLY A 848 14.79 -39.03 -59.53
CA GLY A 848 15.07 -38.60 -60.91
C GLY A 848 15.05 -39.75 -61.92
N HIS A 849 15.27 -40.99 -61.48
CA HIS A 849 15.13 -42.22 -62.26
C HIS A 849 14.37 -43.27 -61.44
N THR A 850 13.03 -43.18 -61.48
CA THR A 850 12.13 -43.95 -60.60
C THR A 850 11.43 -45.12 -61.28
N SER A 851 11.70 -45.42 -62.55
CA SER A 851 11.11 -46.57 -63.25
C SER A 851 11.93 -47.05 -64.44
N GLY A 852 11.97 -48.37 -64.67
CA GLY A 852 12.68 -48.98 -65.79
C GLY A 852 12.28 -50.44 -66.03
N THR A 853 12.86 -51.08 -67.05
CA THR A 853 12.66 -52.52 -67.32
C THR A 853 14.01 -53.20 -67.51
N LEU A 854 14.22 -54.32 -66.81
CA LEU A 854 15.46 -55.11 -66.81
C LEU A 854 15.17 -56.51 -67.35
N LYS A 855 16.04 -57.05 -68.21
CA LYS A 855 15.95 -58.44 -68.70
C LYS A 855 16.88 -59.34 -67.89
N MET A 856 16.32 -60.35 -67.23
CA MET A 856 17.09 -61.46 -66.67
C MET A 856 17.22 -62.56 -67.73
N VAL A 857 18.46 -62.79 -68.20
CA VAL A 857 18.77 -63.97 -69.00
C VAL A 857 18.69 -65.21 -68.11
N ASN A 858 18.00 -66.25 -68.56
CA ASN A 858 17.69 -67.46 -67.78
C ASN A 858 16.96 -67.17 -66.44
N GLY A 859 16.19 -66.09 -66.37
CA GLY A 859 15.65 -65.52 -65.13
C GLY A 859 14.52 -66.30 -64.45
N ALA A 860 13.87 -67.24 -65.15
CA ALA A 860 12.87 -68.12 -64.54
C ALA A 860 13.54 -69.30 -63.83
N ALA A 861 12.88 -69.88 -62.82
CA ALA A 861 13.38 -71.06 -62.09
C ALA A 861 13.67 -72.28 -62.99
N ASN A 862 13.11 -72.30 -64.21
CA ASN A 862 13.27 -73.37 -65.20
C ASN A 862 14.20 -72.97 -66.37
N GLY A 863 14.95 -71.87 -66.25
CA GLY A 863 16.06 -71.52 -67.16
C GLY A 863 15.70 -70.73 -68.43
N CYS A 864 14.44 -70.44 -68.72
CA CYS A 864 14.06 -69.51 -69.80
C CYS A 864 14.19 -68.04 -69.35
N ASP A 865 14.27 -67.10 -70.31
CA ASP A 865 14.41 -65.66 -70.05
C ASP A 865 13.19 -65.05 -69.32
N SER A 866 13.41 -63.92 -68.64
CA SER A 866 12.36 -63.19 -67.91
C SER A 866 12.58 -61.67 -67.87
N LEU A 867 11.49 -60.91 -67.71
CA LEU A 867 11.50 -59.44 -67.62
C LEU A 867 11.07 -58.96 -66.23
N ILE A 868 11.75 -57.95 -65.69
CA ILE A 868 11.37 -57.24 -64.45
C ILE A 868 11.07 -55.79 -64.78
N GLN A 869 9.89 -55.30 -64.41
CA GLN A 869 9.57 -53.87 -64.41
C GLN A 869 9.77 -53.27 -63.01
N VAL A 870 10.56 -52.21 -62.89
CA VAL A 870 10.88 -51.52 -61.63
C VAL A 870 10.08 -50.22 -61.54
N SER A 871 9.52 -49.91 -60.37
CA SER A 871 8.84 -48.64 -60.08
C SER A 871 9.04 -48.24 -58.61
N LEU A 872 9.57 -47.03 -58.38
CA LEU A 872 9.88 -46.49 -57.05
C LEU A 872 8.94 -45.35 -56.66
N ASN A 873 8.73 -45.22 -55.35
CA ASN A 873 8.06 -44.10 -54.72
C ASN A 873 9.06 -43.37 -53.79
N VAL A 874 8.96 -42.04 -53.66
CA VAL A 874 9.92 -41.23 -52.89
C VAL A 874 9.21 -40.57 -51.72
N LEU A 875 9.61 -40.91 -50.49
CA LEU A 875 8.98 -40.43 -49.27
C LEU A 875 9.47 -39.01 -48.90
N PRO A 876 8.58 -38.11 -48.43
CA PRO A 876 8.95 -36.78 -47.97
C PRO A 876 9.46 -36.80 -46.51
N ASP A 877 10.33 -35.84 -46.18
CA ASP A 877 10.93 -35.71 -44.83
C ASP A 877 9.87 -35.47 -43.75
N ALA A 878 9.86 -36.29 -42.70
CA ALA A 878 8.91 -36.13 -41.59
C ALA A 878 9.30 -34.94 -40.69
N LYS A 879 8.33 -34.05 -40.41
CA LYS A 879 8.52 -32.86 -39.57
C LYS A 879 7.50 -32.81 -38.44
N GLY A 880 7.97 -32.66 -37.21
CA GLY A 880 7.16 -32.34 -36.04
C GLY A 880 7.62 -31.04 -35.39
N SER A 881 6.78 -30.46 -34.52
CA SER A 881 7.19 -29.37 -33.62
C SER A 881 7.09 -29.80 -32.16
N PHE A 882 7.98 -29.26 -31.34
CA PHE A 882 7.88 -29.30 -29.88
C PHE A 882 7.88 -27.86 -29.37
N ASP A 883 6.69 -27.38 -29.05
CA ASP A 883 6.43 -26.01 -28.66
C ASP A 883 6.11 -25.98 -27.15
N THR A 884 6.85 -25.20 -26.36
CA THR A 884 6.66 -25.12 -24.90
C THR A 884 6.95 -23.72 -24.37
N VAL A 885 6.50 -23.45 -23.14
CA VAL A 885 6.79 -22.22 -22.40
C VAL A 885 7.78 -22.52 -21.28
N LEU A 886 8.73 -21.62 -21.04
CA LEU A 886 9.63 -21.60 -19.88
C LEU A 886 9.68 -20.20 -19.28
N CYS A 887 10.19 -20.07 -18.06
CA CYS A 887 10.52 -18.77 -17.47
C CYS A 887 11.96 -18.35 -17.84
N ASP A 888 12.26 -17.04 -17.90
CA ASP A 888 13.56 -16.48 -18.33
C ASP A 888 14.81 -17.10 -17.68
N ASN A 889 14.69 -17.67 -16.48
CA ASN A 889 15.77 -18.28 -15.69
C ASN A 889 15.85 -19.82 -15.80
N GLN A 890 14.96 -20.45 -16.56
CA GLN A 890 14.91 -21.89 -16.78
C GLN A 890 15.67 -22.27 -18.05
N THR A 891 16.05 -23.55 -18.16
CA THR A 891 16.65 -24.12 -19.38
C THR A 891 16.06 -25.50 -19.64
N LEU A 892 16.00 -25.90 -20.90
CA LEU A 892 15.58 -27.25 -21.31
C LEU A 892 16.73 -27.93 -22.06
N ASN A 893 17.09 -29.14 -21.66
CA ASN A 893 17.95 -30.01 -22.46
C ASN A 893 17.05 -31.02 -23.19
N PHE A 894 16.93 -30.89 -24.51
CA PHE A 894 16.07 -31.73 -25.35
C PHE A 894 16.93 -32.42 -26.42
N TYR A 895 16.95 -33.75 -26.40
CA TYR A 895 17.86 -34.58 -27.24
C TYR A 895 19.32 -34.09 -27.28
N GLY A 896 19.88 -33.72 -26.11
CA GLY A 896 21.27 -33.28 -25.95
C GLY A 896 21.53 -31.82 -26.35
N ASN A 897 20.52 -31.10 -26.84
CA ASN A 897 20.61 -29.68 -27.15
C ASN A 897 20.05 -28.87 -25.98
N LEU A 898 20.86 -27.93 -25.47
CA LEU A 898 20.41 -26.96 -24.48
C LEU A 898 19.68 -25.81 -25.16
N PHE A 899 18.54 -25.42 -24.58
CA PHE A 899 17.72 -24.27 -24.96
C PHE A 899 17.60 -23.33 -23.74
N ASP A 900 17.85 -22.05 -23.98
CA ASP A 900 17.79 -20.96 -23.01
C ASP A 900 17.32 -19.68 -23.71
N ILE A 901 17.16 -18.56 -22.98
CA ILE A 901 16.65 -17.29 -23.52
C ILE A 901 17.45 -16.73 -24.72
N ASN A 902 18.72 -17.10 -24.88
CA ASN A 902 19.59 -16.73 -26.00
C ASN A 902 19.54 -17.75 -27.16
N LYS A 903 19.06 -18.97 -26.90
CA LYS A 903 18.81 -20.02 -27.89
C LYS A 903 17.39 -20.60 -27.72
N PRO A 904 16.34 -19.82 -28.01
CA PRO A 904 14.95 -20.23 -27.77
C PRO A 904 14.39 -21.19 -28.81
N SER A 905 15.06 -21.39 -29.95
CA SER A 905 14.62 -22.32 -30.99
C SER A 905 15.79 -22.95 -31.74
N ASP A 906 15.57 -24.16 -32.25
CA ASP A 906 16.50 -24.93 -33.09
C ASP A 906 15.76 -26.07 -33.79
N THR A 907 16.37 -26.71 -34.78
CA THR A 907 15.82 -27.90 -35.45
C THR A 907 16.71 -29.11 -35.22
N ILE A 908 16.20 -30.10 -34.49
CA ILE A 908 16.91 -31.34 -34.18
C ILE A 908 16.63 -32.39 -35.25
N GLN A 909 17.68 -32.85 -35.93
CA GLN A 909 17.63 -33.98 -36.88
C GLN A 909 17.75 -35.31 -36.12
N LEU A 910 16.66 -36.06 -36.06
CA LEU A 910 16.59 -37.41 -35.52
C LEU A 910 16.83 -38.42 -36.65
N LYS A 911 18.04 -38.96 -36.71
CA LYS A 911 18.47 -39.85 -37.79
C LYS A 911 17.85 -41.24 -37.70
N ASN A 912 17.32 -41.72 -38.81
CA ASN A 912 16.70 -43.04 -38.96
C ASN A 912 15.55 -43.34 -37.96
N GLN A 913 14.77 -42.33 -37.57
CA GLN A 913 13.75 -42.45 -36.50
C GLN A 913 12.29 -42.47 -37.00
N ALA A 914 12.04 -42.23 -38.29
CA ALA A 914 10.72 -42.45 -38.90
C ALA A 914 10.48 -43.93 -39.25
N THR A 915 9.22 -44.30 -39.46
CA THR A 915 8.83 -45.54 -40.13
C THR A 915 9.58 -45.68 -41.46
N PHE A 916 10.12 -46.88 -41.73
CA PHE A 916 11.01 -47.18 -42.88
C PHE A 916 12.39 -46.49 -42.88
N GLY A 917 12.75 -45.76 -41.83
CA GLY A 917 14.15 -45.38 -41.57
C GLY A 917 14.63 -44.07 -42.19
N CYS A 918 13.74 -43.23 -42.73
CA CYS A 918 14.10 -41.87 -43.13
C CYS A 918 14.41 -40.97 -41.91
N ASP A 919 15.16 -39.89 -42.16
CA ASP A 919 15.41 -38.84 -41.16
C ASP A 919 14.13 -38.08 -40.79
N SER A 920 14.02 -37.71 -39.52
CA SER A 920 12.94 -36.87 -38.98
C SER A 920 13.49 -35.58 -38.41
N PHE A 921 12.74 -34.49 -38.51
CA PHE A 921 13.12 -33.19 -37.95
C PHE A 921 12.11 -32.74 -36.89
N ILE A 922 12.58 -32.44 -35.68
CA ILE A 922 11.78 -31.77 -34.65
C ILE A 922 12.21 -30.31 -34.58
N ILE A 923 11.29 -29.41 -34.92
CA ILE A 923 11.46 -27.97 -34.73
C ILE A 923 11.08 -27.65 -33.27
N VAL A 924 12.07 -27.29 -32.46
CA VAL A 924 11.85 -26.89 -31.06
C VAL A 924 11.67 -25.38 -31.01
N ARG A 925 10.60 -24.91 -30.35
CA ARG A 925 10.38 -23.48 -30.07
C ARG A 925 9.96 -23.31 -28.62
N ILE A 926 10.74 -22.54 -27.88
CA ILE A 926 10.48 -22.20 -26.49
C ILE A 926 10.12 -20.72 -26.40
N GLN A 927 8.91 -20.43 -25.92
CA GLN A 927 8.56 -19.09 -25.51
C GLN A 927 9.08 -18.86 -24.08
N PHE A 928 9.94 -17.86 -23.90
CA PHE A 928 10.39 -17.43 -22.59
C PHE A 928 9.47 -16.33 -22.06
N ASN A 929 8.90 -16.56 -20.87
CA ASN A 929 8.08 -15.61 -20.14
C ASN A 929 8.89 -15.01 -18.98
N SER A 930 8.89 -13.68 -18.91
CA SER A 930 9.49 -12.93 -17.81
C SER A 930 8.64 -12.98 -16.54
N GLU A 931 9.28 -12.80 -15.37
CA GLU A 931 8.59 -12.75 -14.08
C GLU A 931 7.63 -11.57 -14.01
N SER A 932 6.34 -11.82 -13.76
CA SER A 932 5.34 -10.75 -13.69
C SER A 932 5.54 -9.90 -12.43
N ALA A 933 5.76 -8.60 -12.63
CA ALA A 933 6.01 -7.64 -11.55
C ALA A 933 4.72 -6.90 -11.15
N GLY A 934 4.06 -7.38 -10.09
CA GLY A 934 2.89 -6.73 -9.50
C GLY A 934 3.26 -5.65 -8.48
N VAL A 935 2.39 -4.66 -8.29
CA VAL A 935 2.49 -3.68 -7.19
C VAL A 935 1.24 -3.76 -6.33
N TYR A 936 1.40 -4.05 -5.04
CA TYR A 936 0.32 -4.16 -4.08
C TYR A 936 0.42 -3.02 -3.05
N ASN A 937 -0.53 -2.09 -3.15
CA ASN A 937 -0.58 -0.84 -2.37
C ASN A 937 -1.80 -0.81 -1.42
N PRO A 938 -1.91 -1.72 -0.44
CA PRO A 938 -3.04 -1.73 0.49
C PRO A 938 -3.02 -0.49 1.38
N LEU A 939 -4.20 0.02 1.71
CA LEU A 939 -4.38 1.07 2.72
C LEU A 939 -4.68 0.38 4.06
N LEU A 940 -3.86 0.63 5.08
CA LEU A 940 -3.93 -0.05 6.37
C LEU A 940 -3.97 0.95 7.54
N CYS A 941 -4.55 0.53 8.67
CA CYS A 941 -4.42 1.26 9.93
C CYS A 941 -3.01 1.09 10.51
N PRO A 942 -2.47 2.04 11.30
CA PRO A 942 -1.11 1.99 11.84
C PRO A 942 -0.73 0.74 12.66
N LYS A 943 -1.73 0.04 13.22
CA LYS A 943 -1.57 -1.18 14.03
C LYS A 943 -1.77 -2.48 13.23
N ASP A 944 -2.28 -2.39 12.00
CA ASP A 944 -2.63 -3.55 11.19
C ASP A 944 -1.41 -4.19 10.54
N SER A 945 -1.59 -5.41 10.05
CA SER A 945 -0.65 -6.03 9.14
C SER A 945 -1.38 -6.83 8.06
N VAL A 946 -0.77 -6.91 6.89
CA VAL A 946 -1.22 -7.77 5.78
C VAL A 946 -0.14 -8.81 5.50
N ARG A 947 -0.54 -10.08 5.36
CA ARG A 947 0.36 -11.13 4.92
C ARG A 947 0.39 -11.19 3.40
N VAL A 948 1.58 -11.11 2.82
CA VAL A 948 1.83 -11.39 1.40
C VAL A 948 2.89 -12.48 1.35
N GLY A 949 2.63 -13.56 0.62
CA GLY A 949 3.50 -14.74 0.65
C GLY A 949 3.69 -15.28 2.07
N ASN A 950 4.93 -15.23 2.57
CA ASN A 950 5.27 -15.64 3.93
C ASN A 950 5.65 -14.48 4.87
N GLN A 951 5.71 -13.23 4.36
CA GLN A 951 6.01 -12.05 5.17
C GLN A 951 4.76 -11.28 5.61
N PHE A 952 4.89 -10.56 6.72
CA PHE A 952 3.87 -9.64 7.24
C PHE A 952 4.32 -8.20 7.04
N TYR A 953 3.55 -7.44 6.26
CA TYR A 953 3.75 -6.03 6.01
C TYR A 953 2.92 -5.20 6.99
N SER A 954 3.55 -4.23 7.64
CA SER A 954 3.00 -3.41 8.73
C SER A 954 3.75 -2.08 8.82
N ALA A 955 3.39 -1.16 9.71
CA ALA A 955 4.11 0.12 9.84
C ALA A 955 5.63 -0.02 10.09
N ASN A 956 6.07 -1.12 10.72
CA ASN A 956 7.48 -1.43 10.97
C ASN A 956 8.19 -2.16 9.81
N HIS A 957 7.42 -2.68 8.85
CA HIS A 957 7.90 -3.27 7.60
C HIS A 957 6.97 -2.84 6.45
N PRO A 958 7.03 -1.57 6.01
CA PRO A 958 5.99 -0.98 5.17
C PRO A 958 6.12 -1.37 3.68
N SER A 959 7.31 -1.78 3.25
CA SER A 959 7.55 -2.17 1.85
C SER A 959 8.59 -3.27 1.71
N GLY A 960 8.51 -3.97 0.57
CA GLY A 960 9.36 -5.12 0.24
C GLY A 960 8.92 -5.79 -1.07
N SER A 961 9.44 -6.99 -1.33
CA SER A 961 9.13 -7.72 -2.55
C SER A 961 9.04 -9.23 -2.29
N GLU A 962 7.84 -9.78 -2.38
CA GLU A 962 7.59 -11.21 -2.24
C GLU A 962 7.56 -11.88 -3.63
N ARG A 963 8.29 -12.98 -3.78
CA ARG A 963 8.28 -13.78 -5.01
C ARG A 963 7.34 -14.97 -4.81
N LEU A 964 6.15 -14.88 -5.39
CA LEU A 964 5.06 -15.85 -5.24
C LEU A 964 5.22 -16.99 -6.26
N PRO A 965 5.45 -18.25 -5.83
CA PRO A 965 5.66 -19.35 -6.75
C PRO A 965 4.43 -19.69 -7.57
N ASN A 966 4.61 -19.93 -8.87
CA ASN A 966 3.54 -20.31 -9.81
C ASN A 966 2.31 -19.37 -9.84
N ALA A 967 2.44 -18.12 -9.39
CA ALA A 967 1.31 -17.21 -9.20
C ALA A 967 0.82 -16.52 -10.49
N SER A 968 1.62 -16.56 -11.57
CA SER A 968 1.16 -16.15 -12.90
C SER A 968 0.17 -17.16 -13.47
N ALA A 969 -0.82 -16.69 -14.24
CA ALA A 969 -1.70 -17.57 -15.02
C ALA A 969 -0.96 -18.46 -16.05
N THR A 970 0.32 -18.17 -16.32
CA THR A 970 1.23 -18.97 -17.18
C THR A 970 2.22 -19.84 -16.40
N GLY A 971 2.07 -19.95 -15.07
CA GLY A 971 2.89 -20.84 -14.23
C GLY A 971 4.26 -20.29 -13.82
N CYS A 972 4.71 -19.14 -14.33
CA CYS A 972 5.93 -18.51 -13.86
C CYS A 972 5.77 -17.79 -12.51
N ASP A 973 6.88 -17.70 -11.77
CA ASP A 973 6.98 -16.95 -10.53
C ASP A 973 6.65 -15.47 -10.76
N SER A 974 6.00 -14.83 -9.78
CA SER A 974 5.61 -13.42 -9.87
C SER A 974 6.13 -12.63 -8.67
N VAL A 975 6.70 -11.45 -8.92
CA VAL A 975 7.25 -10.58 -7.87
C VAL A 975 6.23 -9.51 -7.52
N VAL A 976 5.63 -9.62 -6.34
CA VAL A 976 4.75 -8.59 -5.79
C VAL A 976 5.60 -7.62 -4.97
N LYS A 977 5.80 -6.41 -5.49
CA LYS A 977 6.30 -5.28 -4.70
C LYS A 977 5.17 -4.79 -3.80
N VAL A 978 5.32 -4.98 -2.50
CA VAL A 978 4.37 -4.49 -1.50
C VAL A 978 4.84 -3.10 -1.06
N ASN A 979 3.92 -2.14 -1.01
CA ASN A 979 4.17 -0.83 -0.44
C ASN A 979 2.88 -0.32 0.22
N ILE A 980 2.75 -0.58 1.53
CA ILE A 980 1.53 -0.24 2.27
C ILE A 980 1.42 1.29 2.40
N ASN A 981 0.21 1.80 2.22
CA ASN A 981 -0.14 3.16 2.60
C ASN A 981 -0.74 3.11 4.00
N LEU A 982 -0.22 3.93 4.92
CA LEU A 982 -0.75 4.03 6.27
C LEU A 982 -1.76 5.18 6.34
N ILE A 983 -2.91 4.91 6.97
CA ILE A 983 -3.82 5.97 7.40
C ILE A 983 -3.16 6.73 8.56
N PRO A 984 -3.16 8.08 8.61
CA PRO A 984 -2.53 8.82 9.68
C PRO A 984 -3.13 8.48 11.06
N ASP A 985 -2.29 8.34 12.09
CA ASP A 985 -2.72 8.06 13.46
C ASP A 985 -3.80 9.03 13.95
N ILE A 986 -4.87 8.48 14.54
CA ILE A 986 -5.95 9.25 15.15
C ILE A 986 -5.47 9.77 16.51
N VAL A 987 -5.09 11.04 16.54
CA VAL A 987 -4.65 11.76 17.75
C VAL A 987 -5.80 12.60 18.28
N LEU A 988 -6.26 12.28 19.50
CA LEU A 988 -7.24 13.09 20.23
C LEU A 988 -6.55 14.15 21.09
N ASP A 989 -7.15 15.33 21.13
CA ASP A 989 -6.86 16.36 22.13
C ASP A 989 -8.18 16.73 22.82
N PHE A 990 -8.23 16.54 24.14
CA PHE A 990 -9.44 16.67 24.94
C PHE A 990 -9.11 17.10 26.37
N ARG A 991 -10.10 17.66 27.05
CA ARG A 991 -10.07 17.91 28.50
C ARG A 991 -11.34 17.38 29.16
N THR A 992 -11.29 17.23 30.48
CA THR A 992 -12.42 16.83 31.31
C THR A 992 -12.82 17.96 32.25
N ASN A 993 -14.11 18.06 32.53
CA ASN A 993 -14.63 18.78 33.69
C ASN A 993 -15.08 17.71 34.71
N ASP A 994 -14.61 17.84 35.95
CA ASP A 994 -14.97 16.96 37.05
C ASP A 994 -16.42 17.21 37.55
N LEU A 995 -16.87 16.44 38.54
CA LEU A 995 -18.24 16.55 39.06
C LEU A 995 -18.48 17.86 39.83
N LEU A 996 -19.63 18.49 39.58
CA LEU A 996 -20.19 19.57 40.41
C LEU A 996 -20.71 18.98 41.73
N CYS A 997 -20.40 19.61 42.88
CA CYS A 997 -20.64 19.02 44.23
C CYS A 997 -22.07 18.51 44.45
N ASN A 998 -23.06 19.20 43.88
CA ASN A 998 -24.48 18.96 44.13
C ASN A 998 -25.20 18.20 42.98
N ARG A 999 -24.46 17.66 42.00
CA ARG A 999 -25.07 16.98 40.82
C ARG A 999 -24.33 15.69 40.47
N ALA A 1000 -24.92 14.56 40.84
CA ALA A 1000 -24.45 13.24 40.38
C ALA A 1000 -24.46 13.17 38.85
N ASN A 1001 -23.44 12.51 38.28
CA ASN A 1001 -23.22 12.39 36.84
C ASN A 1001 -23.17 13.75 36.09
N SER A 1002 -22.58 14.79 36.68
CA SER A 1002 -22.40 16.10 36.03
C SER A 1002 -21.10 16.29 35.25
N GLY A 1003 -20.18 15.32 35.33
CA GLY A 1003 -18.88 15.37 34.64
C GLY A 1003 -19.01 15.43 33.12
N GLN A 1004 -18.00 15.99 32.46
CA GLN A 1004 -18.02 16.25 31.02
C GLN A 1004 -16.68 15.92 30.36
N LEU A 1005 -16.74 15.38 29.14
CA LEU A 1005 -15.60 15.28 28.23
C LEU A 1005 -15.76 16.36 27.14
N ILE A 1006 -14.72 17.17 26.94
CA ILE A 1006 -14.70 18.22 25.90
C ILE A 1006 -13.62 17.86 24.88
N ILE A 1007 -14.02 17.61 23.64
CA ILE A 1007 -13.11 17.23 22.55
C ILE A 1007 -12.76 18.50 21.75
N ASP A 1008 -11.56 19.03 21.99
CA ASP A 1008 -11.08 20.25 21.34
C ASP A 1008 -10.72 20.01 19.88
N LYS A 1009 -10.00 18.91 19.60
CA LYS A 1009 -9.71 18.49 18.22
C LYS A 1009 -9.42 16.99 18.13
N ILE A 1010 -9.62 16.44 16.94
CA ILE A 1010 -9.08 15.15 16.52
C ILE A 1010 -8.28 15.40 15.24
N ILE A 1011 -7.09 14.82 15.15
CA ILE A 1011 -6.18 14.89 14.00
C ILE A 1011 -5.95 13.48 13.47
N GLY A 1012 -5.88 13.31 12.16
CA GLY A 1012 -5.66 12.01 11.51
C GLY A 1012 -6.94 11.21 11.27
N GLY A 1013 -6.78 9.91 11.00
CA GLY A 1013 -7.85 9.05 10.47
C GLY A 1013 -8.22 9.35 9.02
N ASN A 1014 -9.17 8.58 8.49
CA ASN A 1014 -9.67 8.67 7.14
C ASN A 1014 -11.15 9.13 7.10
N GLY A 1015 -11.39 10.35 6.62
CA GLY A 1015 -12.73 10.87 6.35
C GLY A 1015 -13.61 11.06 7.59
N THR A 1016 -14.79 10.42 7.62
CA THR A 1016 -15.78 10.65 8.69
C THR A 1016 -15.39 9.93 9.98
N LEU A 1017 -15.25 10.68 11.07
CA LEU A 1017 -14.93 10.15 12.39
C LEU A 1017 -16.21 9.92 13.23
N MET A 1018 -16.28 8.76 13.88
CA MET A 1018 -17.32 8.36 14.82
C MET A 1018 -16.71 8.19 16.21
N ILE A 1019 -17.36 8.70 17.26
CA ILE A 1019 -16.92 8.57 18.66
C ILE A 1019 -17.91 7.71 19.46
N SER A 1020 -17.39 6.92 20.40
CA SER A 1020 -18.15 6.12 21.37
C SER A 1020 -17.52 6.31 22.74
N ILE A 1021 -18.36 6.47 23.78
CA ILE A 1021 -17.91 6.49 25.18
C ILE A 1021 -18.32 5.17 25.83
N ASP A 1022 -17.38 4.51 26.50
CA ASP A 1022 -17.56 3.25 27.23
C ASP A 1022 -18.24 2.13 26.42
N ASN A 1023 -17.93 2.08 25.12
CA ASN A 1023 -18.52 1.19 24.11
C ASN A 1023 -20.04 1.37 23.89
N GLY A 1024 -20.60 2.51 24.32
CA GLY A 1024 -21.96 2.93 23.99
C GLY A 1024 -22.14 3.34 22.52
N THR A 1025 -23.35 3.78 22.17
CA THR A 1025 -23.74 4.15 20.79
C THR A 1025 -22.76 5.14 20.15
N ALA A 1026 -22.27 4.80 18.96
CA ALA A 1026 -21.35 5.67 18.22
C ALA A 1026 -22.07 6.90 17.63
N LEU A 1027 -21.46 8.08 17.77
CA LEU A 1027 -21.97 9.37 17.30
C LEU A 1027 -20.98 10.04 16.34
N PRO A 1028 -21.43 10.76 15.30
CA PRO A 1028 -20.52 11.47 14.38
C PRO A 1028 -19.84 12.66 15.07
N TYR A 1029 -18.52 12.71 14.98
CA TYR A 1029 -17.68 13.76 15.58
C TYR A 1029 -18.00 15.16 15.02
N ARG A 1030 -17.89 16.17 15.89
CA ARG A 1030 -17.91 17.61 15.55
C ARG A 1030 -16.84 18.32 16.39
N ALA A 1031 -16.17 19.32 15.82
CA ALA A 1031 -15.18 20.11 16.56
C ALA A 1031 -15.84 20.86 17.74
N GLY A 1032 -15.22 20.84 18.90
CA GLY A 1032 -15.79 21.40 20.14
C GLY A 1032 -16.96 20.60 20.71
N MET A 1033 -17.10 19.31 20.36
CA MET A 1033 -18.14 18.44 20.91
C MET A 1033 -17.91 18.20 22.40
N VAL A 1034 -18.96 18.45 23.19
CA VAL A 1034 -19.03 18.13 24.61
C VAL A 1034 -19.89 16.87 24.78
N VAL A 1035 -19.38 15.88 25.52
CA VAL A 1035 -20.17 14.76 26.03
C VAL A 1035 -20.46 15.03 27.51
N PRO A 1036 -21.72 15.36 27.88
CA PRO A 1036 -22.13 15.56 29.26
C PRO A 1036 -22.52 14.21 29.92
N ALA A 1037 -23.02 14.31 31.15
CA ALA A 1037 -23.68 13.22 31.88
C ALA A 1037 -22.73 12.08 32.36
N LEU A 1038 -21.44 12.35 32.51
CA LEU A 1038 -20.45 11.36 32.93
C LEU A 1038 -20.39 11.21 34.46
N SER A 1039 -20.28 9.96 34.91
CA SER A 1039 -20.24 9.54 36.32
C SER A 1039 -18.87 9.75 36.97
N LEU A 1040 -18.76 9.46 38.28
CA LEU A 1040 -17.47 9.40 38.97
C LEU A 1040 -16.66 8.18 38.51
N GLY A 1041 -15.39 8.37 38.17
CA GLY A 1041 -14.43 7.29 37.96
C GLY A 1041 -13.81 7.24 36.55
N ASN A 1042 -13.38 6.04 36.16
CA ASN A 1042 -12.66 5.81 34.92
C ASN A 1042 -13.64 5.67 33.74
N HIS A 1043 -13.38 6.42 32.68
CA HIS A 1043 -14.13 6.41 31.43
C HIS A 1043 -13.18 6.22 30.24
N SER A 1044 -13.75 5.82 29.10
CA SER A 1044 -13.01 5.52 27.87
C SER A 1044 -13.69 6.16 26.67
N ILE A 1045 -12.92 6.84 25.82
CA ILE A 1045 -13.36 7.30 24.49
C ILE A 1045 -12.70 6.43 23.42
N ARG A 1046 -13.52 5.81 22.58
CA ARG A 1046 -13.11 5.14 21.34
C ARG A 1046 -13.51 6.01 20.15
N VAL A 1047 -12.55 6.32 19.28
CA VAL A 1047 -12.79 7.02 18.01
C VAL A 1047 -12.44 6.08 16.87
N ILE A 1048 -13.32 6.01 15.88
CA ILE A 1048 -13.22 5.12 14.73
C ILE A 1048 -13.42 5.96 13.46
N ASP A 1049 -12.61 5.75 12.43
CA ASP A 1049 -12.79 6.41 11.14
C ASP A 1049 -13.65 5.61 10.15
N GLN A 1050 -13.85 6.12 8.94
CA GLN A 1050 -14.71 5.48 7.93
C GLN A 1050 -14.12 4.21 7.30
N MET A 1051 -12.83 3.93 7.53
CA MET A 1051 -12.12 2.73 7.10
C MET A 1051 -12.05 1.67 8.21
N GLY A 1052 -12.40 2.04 9.45
CA GLY A 1052 -12.42 1.16 10.61
C GLY A 1052 -11.22 1.32 11.56
N CYS A 1053 -10.30 2.24 11.29
CA CYS A 1053 -9.13 2.48 12.14
C CYS A 1053 -9.56 3.13 13.45
N ASP A 1054 -9.00 2.68 14.58
CA ASP A 1054 -9.39 3.18 15.90
C ASP A 1054 -8.26 3.66 16.83
N ALA A 1055 -8.65 4.63 17.67
CA ALA A 1055 -7.91 5.08 18.83
C ALA A 1055 -8.81 4.96 20.06
N ILE A 1056 -8.24 4.47 21.17
CA ILE A 1056 -8.92 4.38 22.47
C ILE A 1056 -8.07 5.15 23.48
N SER A 1057 -8.67 6.15 24.12
CA SER A 1057 -8.06 6.91 25.21
C SER A 1057 -8.89 6.76 26.48
N ASN A 1058 -8.21 6.47 27.59
CA ASN A 1058 -8.84 6.40 28.91
C ASN A 1058 -8.68 7.76 29.62
N PHE A 1059 -9.69 8.15 30.37
CA PHE A 1059 -9.69 9.36 31.19
C PHE A 1059 -10.44 9.12 32.51
N THR A 1060 -10.39 10.09 33.41
CA THR A 1060 -11.02 10.01 34.74
C THR A 1060 -11.83 11.26 34.99
N ILE A 1061 -13.08 11.07 35.41
CA ILE A 1061 -13.90 12.12 36.03
C ILE A 1061 -13.73 11.98 37.53
N ASN A 1062 -13.13 12.97 38.18
CA ASN A 1062 -12.96 13.01 39.62
C ASN A 1062 -14.18 13.65 40.30
N ASN A 1063 -14.21 13.57 41.62
CA ASN A 1063 -15.10 14.41 42.42
C ASN A 1063 -14.56 15.85 42.45
N ALA A 1064 -15.41 16.82 42.79
CA ALA A 1064 -14.98 18.20 43.01
C ALA A 1064 -13.79 18.30 43.97
N ALA A 1065 -12.94 19.32 43.76
CA ALA A 1065 -11.82 19.59 44.64
C ALA A 1065 -12.29 19.91 46.07
N GLN A 1066 -11.62 19.36 47.07
CA GLN A 1066 -11.99 19.61 48.47
C GLN A 1066 -11.70 21.07 48.84
N LEU A 1067 -12.78 21.84 49.00
CA LEU A 1067 -12.72 23.19 49.57
C LEU A 1067 -12.27 23.12 51.03
N ASN A 1068 -11.40 24.06 51.40
CA ASN A 1068 -11.01 24.33 52.78
C ASN A 1068 -11.09 25.84 52.99
N LEU A 1069 -11.66 26.24 54.12
CA LEU A 1069 -11.76 27.62 54.58
C LEU A 1069 -11.22 27.66 56.01
N SER A 1070 -10.49 28.73 56.34
CA SER A 1070 -10.11 29.08 57.69
C SER A 1070 -10.33 30.56 57.90
N LEU A 1071 -11.14 30.91 58.88
CA LEU A 1071 -11.20 32.25 59.48
C LEU A 1071 -10.12 32.43 60.55
N PRO A 1072 -9.90 33.68 61.03
CA PRO A 1072 -9.15 33.94 62.26
C PRO A 1072 -9.85 33.33 63.49
N GLN A 1073 -9.12 33.20 64.60
CA GLN A 1073 -9.70 32.74 65.87
C GLN A 1073 -10.63 33.80 66.49
N ASP A 1074 -11.65 33.33 67.21
CA ASP A 1074 -12.52 34.15 68.06
C ASP A 1074 -11.71 35.14 68.90
N THR A 1075 -12.10 36.41 68.82
CA THR A 1075 -11.30 37.53 69.31
C THR A 1075 -12.11 38.40 70.26
N THR A 1076 -11.47 38.89 71.33
CA THR A 1076 -12.08 39.83 72.29
C THR A 1076 -11.52 41.23 72.09
N ILE A 1077 -12.39 42.23 71.93
CA ILE A 1077 -12.04 43.63 71.74
C ILE A 1077 -12.77 44.56 72.72
N LYS A 1078 -12.26 45.78 72.87
CA LYS A 1078 -12.97 46.85 73.59
C LYS A 1078 -13.99 47.53 72.68
N LYS A 1079 -15.13 47.96 73.22
CA LYS A 1079 -16.16 48.69 72.46
C LYS A 1079 -15.55 49.91 71.74
N GLY A 1080 -15.81 50.02 70.43
CA GLY A 1080 -15.29 51.10 69.58
C GLY A 1080 -13.96 50.82 68.88
N ILE A 1081 -13.42 49.58 68.97
CA ILE A 1081 -12.25 49.11 68.21
C ILE A 1081 -12.72 48.36 66.94
N SER A 1082 -11.91 48.40 65.88
CA SER A 1082 -12.11 47.62 64.65
C SER A 1082 -11.31 46.31 64.65
N VAL A 1083 -11.80 45.29 63.94
CA VAL A 1083 -11.10 44.03 63.67
C VAL A 1083 -11.10 43.74 62.18
N ASP A 1084 -9.92 43.46 61.63
CA ASP A 1084 -9.75 42.98 60.27
C ASP A 1084 -9.93 41.44 60.25
N ILE A 1085 -10.88 40.92 59.48
CA ILE A 1085 -11.22 39.49 59.43
C ILE A 1085 -10.70 38.87 58.13
N THR A 1086 -9.43 38.46 58.09
CA THR A 1086 -8.85 37.83 56.89
C THR A 1086 -9.24 36.35 56.75
N ALA A 1087 -10.16 36.06 55.83
CA ALA A 1087 -10.53 34.70 55.44
C ALA A 1087 -9.48 34.06 54.52
N LYS A 1088 -9.18 32.77 54.73
CA LYS A 1088 -8.16 32.02 53.97
C LYS A 1088 -8.75 30.76 53.33
N PRO A 1089 -9.43 30.89 52.18
CA PRO A 1089 -9.80 29.73 51.35
C PRO A 1089 -8.58 29.12 50.64
N ASN A 1090 -8.64 27.83 50.30
CA ASN A 1090 -7.67 27.17 49.40
C ASN A 1090 -8.02 27.32 47.90
N PHE A 1091 -9.01 28.15 47.56
CA PHE A 1091 -9.59 28.33 46.23
C PHE A 1091 -9.98 29.80 46.01
N ASN A 1092 -10.28 30.18 44.77
CA ASN A 1092 -10.84 31.49 44.45
C ASN A 1092 -12.38 31.38 44.36
N PRO A 1093 -13.15 31.99 45.29
CA PRO A 1093 -14.60 31.85 45.30
C PRO A 1093 -15.29 32.60 44.16
N GLY A 1094 -16.29 31.97 43.55
CA GLY A 1094 -17.24 32.59 42.63
C GLY A 1094 -18.34 33.40 43.34
N SER A 1095 -18.65 33.07 44.60
CA SER A 1095 -19.49 33.92 45.47
C SER A 1095 -18.96 34.02 46.89
N ILE A 1096 -19.15 35.18 47.52
CA ILE A 1096 -18.75 35.49 48.89
C ILE A 1096 -19.96 36.11 49.60
N SER A 1097 -20.32 35.61 50.78
CA SER A 1097 -21.40 36.17 51.60
C SER A 1097 -21.10 36.11 53.09
N TRP A 1098 -21.23 37.24 53.78
CA TRP A 1098 -21.14 37.35 55.24
C TRP A 1098 -22.51 37.61 55.87
N ILE A 1099 -22.87 36.84 56.90
CA ILE A 1099 -24.14 36.93 57.62
C ILE A 1099 -23.90 36.85 59.14
N PRO A 1100 -24.43 37.77 59.97
CA PRO A 1100 -25.19 38.97 59.60
C PRO A 1100 -24.30 40.03 58.93
N THR A 1101 -24.92 41.03 58.31
CA THR A 1101 -24.22 42.12 57.60
C THR A 1101 -23.84 43.30 58.50
N ASP A 1102 -24.35 43.33 59.73
CA ASP A 1102 -24.19 44.47 60.64
C ASP A 1102 -22.73 44.69 61.05
N PHE A 1103 -22.34 45.96 61.18
CA PHE A 1103 -21.00 46.43 61.55
C PHE A 1103 -19.84 46.02 60.62
N LEU A 1104 -20.10 45.38 59.47
CA LEU A 1104 -19.08 45.09 58.44
C LEU A 1104 -18.97 46.24 57.44
N ASN A 1105 -17.76 46.53 56.95
CA ASN A 1105 -17.53 47.48 55.86
C ASN A 1105 -17.87 46.93 54.46
N CYS A 1106 -17.81 45.61 54.27
CA CYS A 1106 -18.21 44.89 53.06
C CYS A 1106 -18.71 43.48 53.41
N THR A 1107 -19.61 42.93 52.60
CA THR A 1107 -20.31 41.66 52.87
C THR A 1107 -20.02 40.58 51.82
N ASN A 1108 -19.24 40.93 50.80
CA ASN A 1108 -18.90 40.15 49.61
C ASN A 1108 -17.40 40.17 49.31
N CYS A 1109 -16.59 40.20 50.38
CA CYS A 1109 -15.14 40.37 50.37
C CYS A 1109 -14.49 39.33 51.32
N LEU A 1110 -13.26 38.89 51.05
CA LEU A 1110 -12.54 37.95 51.93
C LEU A 1110 -11.97 38.61 53.20
N ASP A 1111 -11.75 39.93 53.16
CA ASP A 1111 -11.09 40.71 54.21
C ASP A 1111 -11.96 41.88 54.70
N PRO A 1112 -13.18 41.64 55.25
CA PRO A 1112 -13.96 42.72 55.84
C PRO A 1112 -13.33 43.22 57.15
N VAL A 1113 -13.61 44.49 57.43
CA VAL A 1113 -13.36 45.13 58.72
C VAL A 1113 -14.68 45.20 59.47
N SER A 1114 -14.71 44.66 60.69
CA SER A 1114 -15.84 44.73 61.61
C SER A 1114 -15.60 45.80 62.68
N THR A 1115 -16.62 46.60 63.01
CA THR A 1115 -16.61 47.58 64.11
C THR A 1115 -17.80 47.36 65.06
N PRO A 1116 -17.88 46.22 65.77
CA PRO A 1116 -19.07 45.84 66.48
C PRO A 1116 -19.16 46.56 67.83
N ASP A 1117 -20.37 46.97 68.20
CA ASP A 1117 -20.63 47.70 69.45
C ASP A 1117 -21.17 46.78 70.57
N GLN A 1118 -21.46 45.52 70.24
CA GLN A 1118 -21.90 44.41 71.07
C GLN A 1118 -21.30 43.10 70.52
N THR A 1119 -21.24 42.04 71.33
CA THR A 1119 -20.72 40.72 70.88
C THR A 1119 -21.54 40.19 69.70
N ILE A 1120 -20.85 39.74 68.65
CA ILE A 1120 -21.46 39.28 67.40
C ILE A 1120 -20.72 38.05 66.86
N THR A 1121 -21.45 37.15 66.18
CA THR A 1121 -20.86 36.01 65.46
C THR A 1121 -21.20 36.13 63.99
N TYR A 1122 -20.19 36.10 63.14
CA TYR A 1122 -20.32 36.12 61.70
C TYR A 1122 -20.15 34.72 61.12
N THR A 1123 -20.96 34.39 60.13
CA THR A 1123 -20.78 33.23 59.24
C THR A 1123 -20.31 33.75 57.89
N LEU A 1124 -19.19 33.21 57.41
CA LEU A 1124 -18.79 33.34 56.01
C LEU A 1124 -19.30 32.13 55.24
N ILE A 1125 -19.97 32.36 54.11
CA ILE A 1125 -20.32 31.35 53.11
C ILE A 1125 -19.57 31.69 51.82
N LEU A 1126 -18.84 30.71 51.30
CA LEU A 1126 -18.13 30.80 50.02
C LEU A 1126 -18.63 29.72 49.07
N THR A 1127 -18.85 30.09 47.80
CA THR A 1127 -19.12 29.15 46.69
C THR A 1127 -17.97 29.21 45.70
N ASP A 1128 -17.52 28.08 45.19
CA ASP A 1128 -16.51 28.00 44.11
C ASP A 1128 -17.15 28.12 42.71
N GLU A 1129 -16.40 27.76 41.65
CA GLU A 1129 -16.89 27.73 40.27
C GLU A 1129 -17.66 26.44 39.88
N ASN A 1130 -17.81 25.48 40.80
CA ASN A 1130 -18.39 24.15 40.60
C ASN A 1130 -19.68 23.89 41.41
N ASP A 1131 -20.37 24.97 41.83
CA ASP A 1131 -21.50 24.95 42.78
C ASP A 1131 -21.17 24.23 44.12
N CYS A 1132 -19.91 24.28 44.57
CA CYS A 1132 -19.48 23.76 45.87
C CYS A 1132 -19.48 24.86 46.92
N GLU A 1133 -20.23 24.67 48.02
CA GLU A 1133 -20.30 25.61 49.13
C GLU A 1133 -19.45 25.14 50.32
N ILE A 1134 -18.82 26.09 51.02
CA ILE A 1134 -18.19 25.91 52.33
C ILE A 1134 -18.50 27.10 53.23
N GLN A 1135 -18.65 26.85 54.52
CA GLN A 1135 -18.91 27.88 55.52
C GLN A 1135 -18.01 27.72 56.76
N ASP A 1136 -17.71 28.84 57.42
CA ASP A 1136 -16.94 28.92 58.65
C ASP A 1136 -17.47 30.10 59.51
N GLN A 1137 -17.18 30.11 60.81
CA GLN A 1137 -17.70 31.11 61.76
C GLN A 1137 -16.61 31.76 62.62
N ILE A 1138 -16.82 33.04 62.96
CA ILE A 1138 -15.97 33.78 63.90
C ILE A 1138 -16.83 34.63 64.84
N THR A 1139 -16.57 34.53 66.14
CA THR A 1139 -17.19 35.34 67.19
C THR A 1139 -16.25 36.46 67.64
N ILE A 1140 -16.73 37.70 67.54
CA ILE A 1140 -16.06 38.88 68.10
C ILE A 1140 -16.78 39.27 69.40
N THR A 1141 -16.09 39.08 70.52
CA THR A 1141 -16.59 39.42 71.86
C THR A 1141 -16.25 40.86 72.21
N VAL A 1142 -17.24 41.68 72.55
CA VAL A 1142 -17.04 43.09 72.88
C VAL A 1142 -17.11 43.29 74.41
N ILE A 1143 -15.98 43.65 75.01
CA ILE A 1143 -15.89 43.99 76.44
C ILE A 1143 -15.94 45.50 76.67
N ALA A 1144 -16.61 45.89 77.76
CA ALA A 1144 -16.54 47.21 78.35
C ALA A 1144 -15.70 47.13 79.64
N GLU A 1145 -14.58 47.84 79.70
CA GLU A 1145 -13.74 47.87 80.91
C GLU A 1145 -14.39 48.70 82.01
N GLN A 1146 -14.82 48.04 83.09
CA GLN A 1146 -15.40 48.70 84.25
C GLN A 1146 -14.32 49.27 85.19
N THR A 1147 -14.34 50.59 85.34
CA THR A 1147 -13.82 51.34 86.50
C THR A 1147 -12.32 51.22 86.83
N ASP A 1148 -11.49 51.97 86.09
CA ASP A 1148 -10.29 52.56 86.71
C ASP A 1148 -10.71 53.69 87.65
N VAL A 1149 -10.27 53.62 88.91
CA VAL A 1149 -10.32 54.72 89.88
C VAL A 1149 -8.94 54.87 90.52
N TYR A 1150 -8.47 56.12 90.60
CA TYR A 1150 -7.20 56.48 91.23
C TYR A 1150 -7.45 57.21 92.55
N PHE A 1151 -6.60 56.94 93.54
CA PHE A 1151 -6.58 57.62 94.84
C PHE A 1151 -5.18 58.18 95.08
N PRO A 1152 -5.03 59.48 95.35
CA PRO A 1152 -3.76 60.03 95.83
C PRO A 1152 -3.32 59.35 97.13
N ASN A 1153 -2.06 58.91 97.20
CA ASN A 1153 -1.49 58.29 98.41
C ASN A 1153 -1.04 59.32 99.47
N ALA A 1154 -0.93 60.59 99.09
CA ALA A 1154 -0.66 61.70 99.99
C ALA A 1154 -1.31 63.00 99.49
N PHE A 1155 -1.57 63.93 100.41
CA PHE A 1155 -2.06 65.28 100.09
C PHE A 1155 -1.58 66.30 101.15
N SER A 1156 -1.53 67.58 100.77
CA SER A 1156 -0.87 68.65 101.51
C SER A 1156 -1.79 69.85 101.74
N PRO A 1157 -2.78 69.77 102.66
CA PRO A 1157 -3.72 70.85 102.95
C PRO A 1157 -3.06 72.04 103.69
N ASN A 1158 -2.37 72.88 102.92
CA ASN A 1158 -1.55 74.02 103.33
C ASN A 1158 -2.08 75.38 102.83
N GLY A 1159 -2.91 75.41 101.78
CA GLY A 1159 -3.49 76.60 101.15
C GLY A 1159 -2.79 77.12 99.88
N ASP A 1160 -1.86 76.37 99.27
CA ASP A 1160 -1.16 76.76 98.03
C ASP A 1160 -1.88 76.34 96.73
N GLN A 1161 -3.04 75.67 96.85
CA GLN A 1161 -3.88 75.12 95.77
C GLN A 1161 -3.31 73.88 95.06
N VAL A 1162 -2.20 73.30 95.55
CA VAL A 1162 -1.57 72.09 95.01
C VAL A 1162 -1.72 70.93 95.99
N ASN A 1163 -2.57 69.95 95.65
CA ASN A 1163 -2.92 68.81 96.50
C ASN A 1163 -3.53 69.20 97.87
N ASP A 1164 -4.21 70.35 97.96
CA ASP A 1164 -4.95 70.78 99.16
C ASP A 1164 -6.12 69.86 99.56
N LEU A 1165 -6.59 69.01 98.63
CA LEU A 1165 -7.77 68.17 98.75
C LEU A 1165 -7.46 66.71 98.41
N PHE A 1166 -8.01 65.78 99.19
CA PHE A 1166 -8.03 64.34 98.89
C PHE A 1166 -9.43 63.92 98.41
N PHE A 1167 -9.49 63.35 97.19
CA PHE A 1167 -10.71 62.86 96.56
C PHE A 1167 -10.40 61.72 95.57
N PRO A 1168 -11.35 60.81 95.28
CA PRO A 1168 -11.22 59.80 94.23
C PRO A 1168 -11.21 60.45 92.84
N VAL A 1169 -10.28 60.03 91.99
CA VAL A 1169 -10.24 60.41 90.56
C VAL A 1169 -10.75 59.25 89.73
N PHE A 1170 -11.99 59.36 89.23
CA PHE A 1170 -12.61 58.39 88.34
C PHE A 1170 -12.26 58.67 86.88
N LYS A 1171 -11.98 57.62 86.09
CA LYS A 1171 -11.76 57.72 84.63
C LYS A 1171 -13.02 58.17 83.87
N PHE A 1172 -14.20 57.88 84.42
CA PHE A 1172 -15.52 58.27 83.89
C PHE A 1172 -16.39 58.87 85.00
N PRO A 1173 -16.12 60.12 85.43
CA PRO A 1173 -16.77 60.69 86.62
C PRO A 1173 -18.27 60.90 86.41
N ILE A 1174 -18.66 61.46 85.25
CA ILE A 1174 -20.05 61.86 84.92
C ILE A 1174 -21.09 60.72 84.99
N THR A 1175 -20.68 59.46 84.95
CA THR A 1175 -21.57 58.31 85.09
C THR A 1175 -21.43 57.56 86.41
N THR A 1176 -20.38 57.86 87.20
CA THR A 1176 -20.11 57.23 88.49
C THR A 1176 -20.95 57.86 89.60
N THR A 1177 -21.50 57.03 90.49
CA THR A 1177 -22.28 57.45 91.67
C THR A 1177 -21.56 57.01 92.95
N ILE A 1178 -21.28 57.91 93.90
CA ILE A 1178 -20.62 57.57 95.17
C ILE A 1178 -21.68 57.34 96.26
N GLN A 1179 -21.79 56.12 96.77
CA GLN A 1179 -22.76 55.78 97.82
C GLN A 1179 -22.26 56.19 99.21
N TYR A 1180 -20.97 56.01 99.49
CA TYR A 1180 -20.30 56.64 100.63
C TYR A 1180 -18.80 56.83 100.36
N PHE A 1181 -18.23 57.90 100.94
CA PHE A 1181 -16.80 58.10 101.15
C PHE A 1181 -16.58 58.42 102.62
N GLN A 1182 -15.71 57.69 103.28
CA GLN A 1182 -15.41 57.77 104.70
C GLN A 1182 -13.90 57.80 104.91
N ILE A 1183 -13.43 58.56 105.90
CA ILE A 1183 -12.02 58.60 106.29
C ILE A 1183 -11.93 58.48 107.81
N TYR A 1184 -11.01 57.62 108.24
CA TYR A 1184 -10.79 57.20 109.61
C TYR A 1184 -9.36 57.57 110.05
N ASP A 1185 -9.21 57.89 111.33
CA ASP A 1185 -7.93 58.04 111.99
C ASP A 1185 -7.26 56.67 112.27
N ARG A 1186 -6.01 56.68 112.73
CA ARG A 1186 -5.23 55.46 113.06
C ARG A 1186 -5.77 54.62 114.22
N TRP A 1187 -6.71 55.15 115.01
CA TRP A 1187 -7.41 54.43 116.08
C TRP A 1187 -8.79 53.93 115.64
N GLY A 1188 -9.23 54.27 114.43
CA GLY A 1188 -10.53 53.90 113.87
C GLY A 1188 -11.64 54.92 114.12
N GLU A 1189 -11.33 56.13 114.59
CA GLU A 1189 -12.33 57.19 114.71
C GLU A 1189 -12.70 57.75 113.33
N LEU A 1190 -14.01 57.87 113.04
CA LEU A 1190 -14.53 58.40 111.78
C LEU A 1190 -14.44 59.94 111.79
N ILE A 1191 -13.51 60.48 111.01
CA ILE A 1191 -13.20 61.93 110.97
C ILE A 1191 -13.76 62.67 109.75
N PHE A 1192 -14.21 61.93 108.73
CA PHE A 1192 -14.94 62.49 107.59
C PHE A 1192 -15.90 61.45 107.03
N GLU A 1193 -17.12 61.87 106.69
CA GLU A 1193 -18.10 61.06 105.98
C GLU A 1193 -18.92 61.93 105.01
N ARG A 1194 -19.17 61.40 103.82
CA ARG A 1194 -20.18 61.91 102.88
C ARG A 1194 -20.87 60.72 102.20
N ARG A 1195 -22.19 60.81 101.96
CA ARG A 1195 -23.03 59.71 101.45
C ARG A 1195 -23.98 60.18 100.35
N ASN A 1196 -24.52 59.22 99.58
CA ASN A 1196 -25.61 59.41 98.63
C ASN A 1196 -25.34 60.51 97.57
N GLY A 1197 -24.17 60.48 96.96
CA GLY A 1197 -23.78 61.44 95.92
C GLY A 1197 -24.54 61.22 94.61
N LEU A 1198 -24.69 62.30 93.86
CA LEU A 1198 -25.23 62.30 92.50
C LEU A 1198 -24.19 61.79 91.48
N LYS A 1199 -24.64 61.44 90.27
CA LYS A 1199 -23.73 61.08 89.17
C LYS A 1199 -22.80 62.25 88.84
N GLY A 1200 -21.50 62.00 88.85
CA GLY A 1200 -20.47 63.03 88.63
C GLY A 1200 -20.14 63.94 89.82
N GLU A 1201 -20.70 63.69 91.01
CA GLU A 1201 -20.40 64.49 92.20
C GLU A 1201 -19.05 64.11 92.83
N VAL A 1202 -18.18 65.10 93.05
CA VAL A 1202 -16.87 64.89 93.69
C VAL A 1202 -17.01 64.98 95.22
N PHE A 1203 -16.52 63.95 95.91
CA PHE A 1203 -16.46 63.90 97.37
C PHE A 1203 -15.01 64.12 97.83
N GLU A 1204 -14.77 65.21 98.55
CA GLU A 1204 -13.42 65.74 98.85
C GLU A 1204 -13.22 66.01 100.35
N TRP A 1205 -11.99 65.80 100.83
CA TRP A 1205 -11.57 66.09 102.20
C TRP A 1205 -10.35 67.02 102.22
N ASN A 1206 -10.39 68.04 103.08
CA ASN A 1206 -9.38 69.11 103.21
C ASN A 1206 -8.53 68.97 104.49
N GLY A 1207 -8.51 67.79 105.12
CA GLY A 1207 -7.74 67.56 106.34
C GLY A 1207 -8.29 68.29 107.57
N MET A 1208 -9.60 68.53 107.63
CA MET A 1208 -10.29 69.13 108.78
C MET A 1208 -11.21 68.10 109.46
N TYR A 1209 -11.39 68.24 110.78
CA TYR A 1209 -12.39 67.52 111.57
C TYR A 1209 -12.92 68.46 112.65
N ASN A 1210 -14.25 68.55 112.82
CA ASN A 1210 -14.90 69.45 113.79
C ASN A 1210 -14.33 70.89 113.79
N ASN A 1211 -14.14 71.48 112.60
CA ASN A 1211 -13.50 72.78 112.34
C ASN A 1211 -12.04 72.94 112.83
N HIS A 1212 -11.38 71.88 113.26
CA HIS A 1212 -9.96 71.86 113.63
C HIS A 1212 -9.11 71.16 112.55
N ARG A 1213 -7.85 71.58 112.41
CA ARG A 1213 -6.87 70.90 111.55
C ARG A 1213 -6.45 69.59 112.21
N VAL A 1214 -6.65 68.45 111.52
CA VAL A 1214 -6.13 67.16 112.01
C VAL A 1214 -4.60 67.11 111.92
N LEU A 1215 -3.98 66.23 112.71
CA LEU A 1215 -2.53 66.07 112.78
C LEU A 1215 -1.95 65.48 111.48
N PRO A 1216 -0.69 65.79 111.11
CA PRO A 1216 0.03 65.05 110.08
C PRO A 1216 0.10 63.56 110.42
N GLY A 1217 -0.04 62.70 109.42
CA GLY A 1217 -0.06 61.25 109.62
C GLY A 1217 -0.81 60.49 108.53
N VAL A 1218 -0.89 59.17 108.69
CA VAL A 1218 -1.64 58.28 107.80
C VAL A 1218 -3.08 58.12 108.30
N TYR A 1219 -4.02 58.19 107.37
CA TYR A 1219 -5.45 58.04 107.56
C TYR A 1219 -5.98 56.94 106.63
N VAL A 1220 -6.98 56.18 107.06
CA VAL A 1220 -7.56 55.08 106.28
C VAL A 1220 -8.85 55.55 105.63
N TYR A 1221 -9.01 55.39 104.32
CA TYR A 1221 -10.26 55.68 103.63
C TYR A 1221 -11.03 54.42 103.27
N SER A 1222 -12.36 54.55 103.20
CA SER A 1222 -13.28 53.55 102.66
C SER A 1222 -14.30 54.21 101.75
N ILE A 1223 -14.57 53.62 100.60
CA ILE A 1223 -15.48 54.16 99.59
C ILE A 1223 -16.25 53.04 98.90
N GLN A 1224 -17.53 53.30 98.64
CA GLN A 1224 -18.37 52.50 97.75
C GLN A 1224 -18.90 53.40 96.63
N PHE A 1225 -18.73 52.96 95.38
CA PHE A 1225 -19.19 53.64 94.19
C PHE A 1225 -19.77 52.66 93.18
N MET A 1226 -20.49 53.17 92.19
CA MET A 1226 -21.24 52.37 91.22
C MET A 1226 -21.16 53.00 89.82
N GLY A 1227 -20.90 52.18 88.80
CA GLY A 1227 -20.87 52.57 87.39
C GLY A 1227 -22.23 52.38 86.69
N ASP A 1228 -22.23 52.44 85.35
CA ASP A 1228 -23.44 52.24 84.54
C ASP A 1228 -23.94 50.79 84.47
N ASP A 1229 -23.11 49.81 84.86
CA ASP A 1229 -23.49 48.40 85.03
C ASP A 1229 -24.27 48.12 86.31
N GLN A 1230 -24.41 49.13 87.18
CA GLN A 1230 -24.97 49.04 88.53
C GLN A 1230 -24.23 48.07 89.47
N THR A 1231 -22.96 47.73 89.20
CA THR A 1231 -22.16 46.94 90.15
C THR A 1231 -21.57 47.83 91.24
N HIS A 1232 -21.74 47.43 92.50
CA HIS A 1232 -21.17 48.13 93.65
C HIS A 1232 -19.67 47.77 93.78
N GLN A 1233 -18.79 48.74 93.52
CA GLN A 1233 -17.35 48.62 93.74
C GLN A 1233 -16.98 49.23 95.10
N ASN A 1234 -16.37 48.42 95.96
CA ASN A 1234 -15.77 48.88 97.22
C ASN A 1234 -14.25 49.07 97.04
N ARG A 1235 -13.68 50.12 97.62
CA ARG A 1235 -12.23 50.28 97.80
C ARG A 1235 -11.92 50.79 99.20
N THR A 1236 -10.75 50.41 99.70
CA THR A 1236 -10.16 50.89 100.95
C THR A 1236 -8.68 51.11 100.72
N GLY A 1237 -8.06 52.02 101.47
CA GLY A 1237 -6.63 52.27 101.38
C GLY A 1237 -6.15 53.32 102.37
N GLU A 1238 -4.89 53.69 102.27
CA GLU A 1238 -4.23 54.66 103.14
C GLU A 1238 -3.94 55.96 102.37
N VAL A 1239 -4.08 57.10 103.04
CA VAL A 1239 -3.66 58.42 102.56
C VAL A 1239 -2.84 59.13 103.62
N THR A 1240 -1.70 59.71 103.23
CA THR A 1240 -0.83 60.48 104.11
C THR A 1240 -1.15 61.97 104.05
N LEU A 1241 -1.55 62.56 105.16
CA LEU A 1241 -1.74 64.00 105.28
C LEU A 1241 -0.41 64.66 105.72
N LEU A 1242 0.05 65.61 104.92
CA LEU A 1242 1.28 66.39 105.13
C LEU A 1242 0.92 67.86 105.42
N ARG A 1243 1.57 68.49 106.40
CA ARG A 1243 1.44 69.92 106.76
C ARG A 1243 2.74 70.42 107.38
#